data_AF-A0AAW5EN85-F1
#
_entry.id   AF-A0AAW5EN85-F1
#
_cell.length_a   1.000
_cell.length_b   1.000
_cell.length_c   1.000
_cell.angle_alpha   90.00
_cell.angle_beta   90.00
_cell.angle_gamma   90.00
#
_symmetry.space_group_name_H-M   'P 1'
#
loop_
_entity.id
_entity.type
_entity.pdbx_description
1 polymer ?
#
loop_
_entity_poly.entity_id
_entity_poly.type
_entity_poly.pdbx_seq_one_letter_code
_entity_poly.pdbx_strand_id
1 'polypeptide(L)'
;MVKTIEYLSLSALAYVDFKESDAGLTLDEIIIDEQKKKSRKDFNLDSPELSALQNSSNPLRSYTLIHFEKDDVSGFAGAAFKSPSGDIVLTLRGTETDKNGIPVWNDGLTDLTIGTMITPPVQQFWSTLDFVKSTVAKLTGDGNVSKGDALRYLRASNATVTGHSLGGGLASYLTYMTSDFSSGQHYGGIKAVTFNAVGIATNLLDVAALTRLSEYNVVDHVNSLDWVGTYGFQLGHTVYHIDKSDLDYARVNFNALGEMLAVRLWLSKGSINNLEYKRKINDIKNTIEDETGRYTVADTMAVYRGYEQVGGNGGSGLLNTSRHNLDRFLCNDPSKPGLQYKMTETIENQELSVRNLRDLFNLINAFQVIERAKIDNNYNMDIINKPPLLTTISYDGITYYNNLVTLSDGSISTTSYNHDQIAYANYVVQQFERSLVSGEFMESYVDMQKAQAEQNRRIDPLVFDLDGDGITTVSLEESNAFFDLDDNGFAEKTSWVGVKEGLLAYDKNGDGIINGGNELFGDRTLMKDGKTLASSGFTALAEYDNNKDGKIDSNDAIYTLLRIWQDSDGDGIASAGELKQLVDLGIVSIGLSYNNTGVTDGANNIQVRTGTFTLADGSTRMTGEYLLNRNPVYSVDSSQVEISDDVALLPNVQGAGNVGSLHKAIMQDKSGSLRGLVNQFIAEKDVAKREALAEDILARWAGVGSVDPKSRGDAFDARKLAVLEKFFGAEFQGSPNANSAPLLKSSYTKLFEVVYVSLVSQAQLKDVVNSVTDDNDEVSFEKAKQIIDDAISRDSVAGVSLLSEFVRAMKYYGLKSSEEFIVLRSYYVGKSAEYGRIIDFAGEQVLRGTASGDSLSVGSQYTLIDGDSGNDWLRGDAGNDTL
;
A
#
# COMPACT_ATOMS: atom_id res chain seq x y z
N MET A 1 -35.39 26.57 -1.96
CA MET A 1 -34.14 25.86 -2.30
C MET A 1 -34.40 24.37 -2.13
N VAL A 2 -34.12 23.57 -3.16
CA VAL A 2 -34.35 22.12 -3.16
C VAL A 2 -33.43 21.45 -2.13
N LYS A 3 -33.98 20.56 -1.30
CA LYS A 3 -33.26 19.78 -0.27
C LYS A 3 -32.62 18.54 -0.89
N THR A 4 -31.58 17.98 -0.25
CA THR A 4 -30.90 16.76 -0.71
C THR A 4 -31.86 15.59 -0.96
N ILE A 5 -32.83 15.36 -0.06
CA ILE A 5 -33.83 14.29 -0.24
C ILE A 5 -34.74 14.49 -1.47
N GLU A 6 -34.97 15.74 -1.87
CA GLU A 6 -35.76 16.07 -3.07
C GLU A 6 -34.91 15.85 -4.33
N TYR A 7 -33.60 16.12 -4.29
CA TYR A 7 -32.66 15.74 -5.35
C TYR A 7 -32.51 14.22 -5.52
N LEU A 8 -32.56 13.47 -4.41
CA LEU A 8 -32.55 12.00 -4.44
C LEU A 8 -33.77 11.45 -5.20
N SER A 9 -34.98 11.93 -4.85
CA SER A 9 -36.20 11.54 -5.57
C SER A 9 -36.20 12.00 -7.03
N LEU A 10 -35.67 13.19 -7.32
CA LEU A 10 -35.50 13.67 -8.70
C LEU A 10 -34.51 12.81 -9.51
N SER A 11 -33.42 12.33 -8.89
CA SER A 11 -32.49 11.39 -9.53
C SER A 11 -33.15 10.05 -9.85
N ALA A 12 -33.98 9.53 -8.93
CA ALA A 12 -34.77 8.32 -9.17
C ALA A 12 -35.79 8.50 -10.31
N LEU A 13 -36.41 9.68 -10.43
CA LEU A 13 -37.34 9.99 -11.53
C LEU A 13 -36.67 9.94 -12.91
N ALA A 14 -35.35 10.08 -13.03
CA ALA A 14 -34.67 9.93 -14.32
C ALA A 14 -34.77 8.50 -14.89
N TYR A 15 -35.12 7.52 -14.05
CA TYR A 15 -35.37 6.13 -14.45
C TYR A 15 -36.83 5.87 -14.84
N VAL A 16 -37.75 6.81 -14.57
CA VAL A 16 -39.17 6.68 -14.94
C VAL A 16 -39.35 6.90 -16.44
N ASP A 17 -40.11 6.01 -17.08
CA ASP A 17 -40.47 6.15 -18.48
C ASP A 17 -41.65 7.14 -18.64
N PHE A 18 -41.35 8.43 -18.62
CA PHE A 18 -42.34 9.49 -18.81
C PHE A 18 -42.86 9.52 -20.25
N LYS A 19 -44.14 9.87 -20.40
CA LYS A 19 -44.79 9.99 -21.71
C LYS A 19 -44.63 11.41 -22.24
N GLU A 20 -44.65 11.57 -23.55
CA GLU A 20 -44.66 12.90 -24.17
C GLU A 20 -45.84 13.76 -23.69
N SER A 21 -46.99 13.13 -23.41
CA SER A 21 -48.17 13.78 -22.85
C SER A 21 -48.01 14.29 -21.41
N ASP A 22 -46.96 13.88 -20.71
CA ASP A 22 -46.69 14.31 -19.32
C ASP A 22 -46.04 15.70 -19.28
N ALA A 23 -45.50 16.17 -20.41
CA ALA A 23 -44.94 17.51 -20.51
C ALA A 23 -46.04 18.57 -20.26
N GLY A 24 -45.76 19.51 -19.36
CA GLY A 24 -46.69 20.55 -18.91
C GLY A 24 -47.54 20.15 -17.70
N LEU A 25 -47.50 18.89 -17.26
CA LEU A 25 -48.15 18.46 -16.02
C LEU A 25 -47.23 18.63 -14.82
N THR A 26 -47.83 18.87 -13.66
CA THR A 26 -47.15 18.81 -12.37
C THR A 26 -46.87 17.37 -11.95
N LEU A 27 -45.84 17.16 -11.14
CA LEU A 27 -45.56 15.85 -10.55
C LEU A 27 -46.75 15.30 -9.75
N ASP A 28 -47.54 16.14 -9.09
CA ASP A 28 -48.77 15.71 -8.39
C ASP A 28 -49.80 15.12 -9.35
N GLU A 29 -50.04 15.77 -10.50
CA GLU A 29 -50.96 15.30 -11.53
C GLU A 29 -50.48 13.98 -12.14
N ILE A 30 -49.17 13.85 -12.40
CA ILE A 30 -48.55 12.63 -12.90
C ILE A 30 -48.67 11.50 -11.87
N ILE A 31 -48.43 11.76 -10.58
CA ILE A 31 -48.58 10.79 -9.49
C ILE A 31 -50.04 10.32 -9.38
N ILE A 32 -51.01 11.23 -9.41
CA ILE A 32 -52.45 10.90 -9.33
C ILE A 32 -52.88 10.04 -10.53
N ASP A 33 -52.37 10.35 -11.72
CA ASP A 33 -52.63 9.56 -12.92
C ASP A 33 -52.01 8.16 -12.81
N GLU A 34 -50.77 8.07 -12.32
CA GLU A 34 -50.08 6.79 -12.14
C GLU A 34 -50.76 5.90 -11.09
N GLN A 35 -51.14 6.45 -9.94
CA GLN A 35 -51.86 5.69 -8.90
C GLN A 35 -53.17 5.08 -9.42
N LYS A 36 -53.79 5.69 -10.44
CA LYS A 36 -55.01 5.18 -11.08
C LYS A 36 -54.72 4.17 -12.19
N LYS A 37 -53.68 4.40 -13.00
CA LYS A 37 -53.48 3.68 -14.28
C LYS A 37 -52.30 2.71 -14.29
N LYS A 38 -51.32 2.85 -13.38
CA LYS A 38 -50.07 2.07 -13.31
C LYS A 38 -49.45 1.82 -14.69
N SER A 39 -49.18 2.92 -15.39
CA SER A 39 -48.93 2.95 -16.83
C SER A 39 -47.55 3.46 -17.23
N ARG A 40 -46.69 3.80 -16.27
CA ARG A 40 -45.30 4.22 -16.49
C ARG A 40 -44.37 3.15 -15.90
N LYS A 41 -43.42 2.68 -16.71
CA LYS A 41 -42.42 1.72 -16.27
C LYS A 41 -41.53 2.38 -15.21
N ASP A 42 -41.14 1.60 -14.20
CA ASP A 42 -40.22 2.01 -13.12
C ASP A 42 -40.71 3.17 -12.24
N PHE A 43 -42.00 3.53 -12.32
CA PHE A 43 -42.61 4.53 -11.43
C PHE A 43 -43.39 3.89 -10.28
N ASN A 44 -42.70 3.60 -9.18
CA ASN A 44 -43.29 3.07 -7.95
C ASN A 44 -43.18 4.09 -6.80
N LEU A 45 -44.27 4.79 -6.49
CA LEU A 45 -44.28 5.80 -5.41
C LEU A 45 -43.93 5.22 -4.04
N ASP A 46 -44.19 3.92 -3.81
CA ASP A 46 -43.86 3.25 -2.55
C ASP A 46 -42.36 2.95 -2.42
N SER A 47 -41.58 3.14 -3.49
CA SER A 47 -40.13 2.99 -3.41
C SER A 47 -39.51 4.02 -2.45
N PRO A 48 -38.51 3.62 -1.64
CA PRO A 48 -37.92 4.52 -0.65
C PRO A 48 -37.27 5.77 -1.27
N GLU A 49 -36.65 5.63 -2.44
CA GLU A 49 -35.97 6.75 -3.14
C GLU A 49 -36.92 7.88 -3.59
N LEU A 50 -38.21 7.58 -3.80
CA LEU A 50 -39.28 8.56 -4.03
C LEU A 50 -39.94 9.10 -2.75
N SER A 51 -39.35 8.88 -1.57
CA SER A 51 -39.92 9.30 -0.28
C SER A 51 -40.29 10.78 -0.18
N ALA A 52 -39.57 11.69 -0.85
CA ALA A 52 -39.94 13.10 -0.89
C ALA A 52 -41.32 13.31 -1.54
N LEU A 53 -41.63 12.51 -2.57
CA LEU A 53 -42.90 12.55 -3.29
C LEU A 53 -44.00 11.77 -2.58
N GLN A 54 -43.73 10.92 -1.60
CA GLN A 54 -44.80 10.23 -0.85
C GLN A 54 -45.65 11.21 -0.01
N ASN A 55 -45.03 12.28 0.50
CA ASN A 55 -45.74 13.33 1.23
C ASN A 55 -46.45 14.29 0.25
N SER A 56 -47.79 14.31 0.28
CA SER A 56 -48.60 15.18 -0.57
C SER A 56 -48.34 16.67 -0.39
N SER A 57 -47.79 17.08 0.77
CA SER A 57 -47.45 18.47 1.07
C SER A 57 -46.04 18.87 0.64
N ASN A 58 -45.27 17.95 0.02
CA ASN A 58 -43.93 18.26 -0.42
C ASN A 58 -43.96 19.24 -1.62
N PRO A 59 -43.22 20.37 -1.58
CA PRO A 59 -43.18 21.35 -2.67
C PRO A 59 -42.77 20.77 -4.03
N LEU A 60 -42.00 19.68 -4.04
CA LEU A 60 -41.55 19.01 -5.25
C LEU A 60 -42.72 18.54 -6.12
N ARG A 61 -43.86 18.15 -5.51
CA ARG A 61 -45.06 17.75 -6.25
C ARG A 61 -45.64 18.85 -7.14
N SER A 62 -45.35 20.12 -6.85
CA SER A 62 -45.79 21.26 -7.68
C SER A 62 -44.85 21.55 -8.86
N TYR A 63 -43.77 20.80 -9.03
CA TYR A 63 -42.84 21.01 -10.15
C TYR A 63 -43.46 20.47 -11.43
N THR A 64 -43.34 21.24 -12.51
CA THR A 64 -43.87 20.89 -13.82
C THR A 64 -42.80 20.20 -14.65
N LEU A 65 -43.11 19.05 -15.25
CA LEU A 65 -42.23 18.39 -16.23
C LEU A 65 -42.22 19.21 -17.52
N ILE A 66 -41.08 19.73 -17.91
CA ILE A 66 -40.91 20.56 -19.12
C ILE A 66 -40.50 19.70 -20.31
N HIS A 67 -39.59 18.76 -20.08
CA HIS A 67 -39.06 17.89 -21.13
C HIS A 67 -38.60 16.59 -20.52
N PHE A 68 -38.94 15.48 -21.18
CA PHE A 68 -38.26 14.20 -21.01
C PHE A 68 -37.72 13.74 -22.37
N GLU A 69 -36.56 13.11 -22.38
CA GLU A 69 -35.93 12.47 -23.53
C GLU A 69 -35.20 11.21 -23.07
N LYS A 70 -35.28 10.15 -23.87
CA LYS A 70 -34.61 8.87 -23.64
C LYS A 70 -34.01 8.36 -24.94
N ASP A 71 -32.80 7.84 -24.87
CA ASP A 71 -32.12 7.12 -25.95
C ASP A 71 -31.89 5.66 -25.53
N ASP A 72 -32.69 4.76 -26.09
CA ASP A 72 -32.61 3.31 -25.84
C ASP A 72 -31.28 2.69 -26.33
N VAL A 73 -30.52 3.37 -27.20
CA VAL A 73 -29.25 2.84 -27.74
C VAL A 73 -28.09 3.10 -26.81
N SER A 74 -27.97 4.32 -26.28
CA SER A 74 -26.91 4.68 -25.31
C SER A 74 -27.31 4.43 -23.86
N GLY A 75 -28.59 4.20 -23.58
CA GLY A 75 -29.15 4.06 -22.22
C GLY A 75 -29.45 5.40 -21.54
N PHE A 76 -29.08 6.53 -22.17
CA PHE A 76 -29.25 7.88 -21.64
C PHE A 76 -30.73 8.23 -21.45
N ALA A 77 -31.04 8.92 -20.35
CA ALA A 77 -32.30 9.64 -20.23
C ALA A 77 -32.11 10.97 -19.48
N GLY A 78 -32.93 11.95 -19.82
CA GLY A 78 -32.93 13.27 -19.21
C GLY A 78 -34.36 13.75 -18.96
N ALA A 79 -34.62 14.29 -17.77
CA ALA A 79 -35.86 15.00 -17.46
C ALA A 79 -35.57 16.41 -16.92
N ALA A 80 -36.39 17.38 -17.29
CA ALA A 80 -36.26 18.77 -16.89
C ALA A 80 -37.53 19.22 -16.19
N PHE A 81 -37.39 19.72 -14.96
CA PHE A 81 -38.48 20.19 -14.14
C PHE A 81 -38.38 21.68 -13.87
N LYS A 82 -39.52 22.36 -13.78
CA LYS A 82 -39.59 23.78 -13.41
C LYS A 82 -40.44 23.97 -12.16
N SER A 83 -39.89 24.66 -11.18
CA SER A 83 -40.63 25.04 -9.97
C SER A 83 -41.65 26.15 -10.25
N PRO A 84 -42.66 26.36 -9.40
CA PRO A 84 -43.56 27.51 -9.50
C PRO A 84 -42.84 28.87 -9.41
N SER A 85 -41.69 28.93 -8.72
CA SER A 85 -40.82 30.12 -8.66
C SER A 85 -39.96 30.32 -9.90
N GLY A 86 -39.94 29.35 -10.81
CA GLY A 86 -39.20 29.41 -12.07
C GLY A 86 -37.83 28.74 -12.07
N ASP A 87 -37.44 28.12 -10.95
CA ASP A 87 -36.18 27.37 -10.84
C ASP A 87 -36.21 26.13 -11.74
N ILE A 88 -35.10 25.85 -12.41
CA ILE A 88 -34.98 24.74 -13.35
C ILE A 88 -34.10 23.66 -12.74
N VAL A 89 -34.57 22.41 -12.72
CA VAL A 89 -33.80 21.25 -12.28
C VAL A 89 -33.74 20.20 -13.38
N LEU A 90 -32.53 19.80 -13.74
CA LEU A 90 -32.26 18.75 -14.72
C LEU A 90 -31.92 17.45 -13.98
N THR A 91 -32.45 16.33 -14.44
CA THR A 91 -32.21 14.99 -13.86
C THR A 91 -31.69 14.08 -14.95
N LEU A 92 -30.53 13.44 -14.74
CA LEU A 92 -29.86 12.65 -15.76
C LEU A 92 -29.70 11.19 -15.33
N ARG A 93 -29.80 10.31 -16.32
CA ARG A 93 -29.54 8.87 -16.22
C ARG A 93 -28.55 8.45 -17.29
N GLY A 94 -27.60 7.61 -16.91
CA GLY A 94 -26.55 7.08 -17.79
C GLY A 94 -26.96 5.86 -18.60
N THR A 95 -27.17 4.72 -17.94
CA THR A 95 -27.44 3.42 -18.59
C THR A 95 -28.67 2.74 -17.98
N GLU A 96 -29.45 1.99 -18.77
CA GLU A 96 -30.50 1.06 -18.33
C GLU A 96 -30.35 -0.22 -19.17
N THR A 97 -30.17 -1.40 -18.56
CA THR A 97 -30.00 -2.66 -19.31
C THR A 97 -31.32 -3.42 -19.44
N ASP A 98 -32.03 -3.23 -20.55
CA ASP A 98 -33.18 -4.06 -20.90
C ASP A 98 -33.19 -4.47 -22.38
N LYS A 99 -32.27 -5.36 -22.77
CA LYS A 99 -32.48 -6.38 -23.81
C LYS A 99 -31.34 -7.41 -23.74
N ASN A 100 -31.67 -8.63 -23.28
CA ASN A 100 -30.92 -9.91 -23.41
C ASN A 100 -30.58 -10.67 -22.11
N GLY A 101 -31.36 -10.52 -21.03
CA GLY A 101 -31.58 -11.62 -20.08
C GLY A 101 -30.36 -12.21 -19.35
N ILE A 102 -29.43 -11.37 -18.88
CA ILE A 102 -28.42 -11.75 -17.88
C ILE A 102 -28.61 -10.83 -16.66
N PRO A 103 -28.68 -11.34 -15.41
CA PRO A 103 -29.12 -10.56 -14.24
C PRO A 103 -28.07 -9.52 -13.82
N VAL A 104 -28.49 -8.29 -13.48
CA VAL A 104 -27.90 -7.26 -12.55
C VAL A 104 -26.39 -6.89 -12.64
N TRP A 105 -25.56 -7.64 -13.35
CA TRP A 105 -24.09 -7.50 -13.40
C TRP A 105 -23.56 -6.45 -14.39
N ASN A 106 -24.42 -5.80 -15.20
CA ASN A 106 -23.96 -4.97 -16.34
C ASN A 106 -23.95 -3.45 -16.14
N ASP A 107 -24.60 -2.89 -15.11
CA ASP A 107 -24.55 -1.43 -14.87
C ASP A 107 -23.15 -1.05 -14.35
N GLY A 108 -22.69 -1.78 -13.33
CA GLY A 108 -21.35 -1.62 -12.75
C GLY A 108 -20.19 -1.90 -13.72
N LEU A 109 -20.37 -2.68 -14.80
CA LEU A 109 -19.35 -2.91 -15.82
C LEU A 109 -19.14 -1.70 -16.75
N THR A 110 -20.21 -0.97 -17.07
CA THR A 110 -20.13 0.26 -17.89
C THR A 110 -19.56 1.40 -17.06
N ASP A 111 -19.99 1.52 -15.79
CA ASP A 111 -19.44 2.48 -14.83
C ASP A 111 -17.95 2.21 -14.53
N LEU A 112 -17.57 0.93 -14.39
CA LEU A 112 -16.17 0.49 -14.29
C LEU A 112 -15.37 0.89 -15.53
N THR A 113 -15.93 0.76 -16.74
CA THR A 113 -15.26 1.13 -18.01
C THR A 113 -15.00 2.65 -18.11
N ILE A 114 -15.88 3.47 -17.53
CA ILE A 114 -15.75 4.94 -17.55
C ILE A 114 -14.75 5.43 -16.49
N GLY A 115 -14.72 4.81 -15.31
CA GLY A 115 -13.72 5.14 -14.29
C GLY A 115 -12.31 4.57 -14.54
N THR A 116 -12.16 3.51 -15.37
CA THR A 116 -10.89 2.81 -15.65
C THR A 116 -10.07 3.38 -16.83
N MET A 117 -10.47 4.51 -17.42
CA MET A 117 -9.72 5.22 -18.49
C MET A 117 -9.51 4.45 -19.82
N ILE A 118 -10.53 3.77 -20.38
CA ILE A 118 -10.36 3.00 -21.64
C ILE A 118 -11.10 3.56 -22.87
N THR A 119 -11.80 4.71 -22.84
CA THR A 119 -12.40 5.25 -24.11
C THR A 119 -12.46 6.77 -24.28
N PRO A 120 -12.47 7.28 -25.54
CA PRO A 120 -12.78 8.69 -25.89
C PRO A 120 -14.18 9.12 -25.37
N PRO A 121 -14.54 10.42 -25.36
CA PRO A 121 -15.74 10.93 -24.68
C PRO A 121 -16.99 10.07 -24.96
N VAL A 122 -17.56 9.53 -23.87
CA VAL A 122 -18.73 8.67 -23.89
C VAL A 122 -19.90 9.36 -24.61
N GLN A 123 -20.61 8.62 -25.47
CA GLN A 123 -21.73 9.14 -26.29
C GLN A 123 -22.78 9.91 -25.45
N GLN A 124 -22.93 9.55 -24.18
CA GLN A 124 -23.83 10.17 -23.22
C GLN A 124 -23.45 11.63 -22.88
N PHE A 125 -22.18 12.05 -23.01
CA PHE A 125 -21.80 13.47 -22.90
C PHE A 125 -22.43 14.31 -24.01
N TRP A 126 -22.38 13.81 -25.25
CA TRP A 126 -23.02 14.49 -26.39
C TRP A 126 -24.53 14.52 -26.22
N SER A 127 -25.12 13.40 -25.80
CA SER A 127 -26.55 13.25 -25.52
C SER A 127 -27.02 14.22 -24.42
N THR A 128 -26.19 14.42 -23.38
CA THR A 128 -26.44 15.42 -22.32
C THR A 128 -26.52 16.84 -22.89
N LEU A 129 -25.61 17.21 -23.79
CA LEU A 129 -25.62 18.54 -24.40
C LEU A 129 -26.80 18.73 -25.39
N ASP A 130 -27.21 17.68 -26.10
CA ASP A 130 -28.38 17.71 -26.97
C ASP A 130 -29.68 17.85 -26.16
N PHE A 131 -29.81 17.10 -25.06
CA PHE A 131 -30.92 17.23 -24.11
C PHE A 131 -31.03 18.65 -23.52
N VAL A 132 -29.90 19.25 -23.14
CA VAL A 132 -29.85 20.65 -22.64
C VAL A 132 -30.33 21.63 -23.70
N LYS A 133 -29.88 21.48 -24.95
CA LYS A 133 -30.34 22.31 -26.07
C LYS A 133 -31.85 22.18 -26.27
N SER A 134 -32.37 20.97 -26.33
CA SER A 134 -33.80 20.70 -26.51
C SER A 134 -34.64 21.25 -25.36
N THR A 135 -34.13 21.16 -24.13
CA THR A 135 -34.78 21.70 -22.93
C THR A 135 -34.87 23.23 -22.97
N VAL A 136 -33.77 23.91 -23.29
CA VAL A 136 -33.76 25.37 -23.38
C VAL A 136 -34.63 25.87 -24.53
N ALA A 137 -34.64 25.17 -25.67
CA ALA A 137 -35.55 25.49 -26.78
C ALA A 137 -37.03 25.43 -26.34
N LYS A 138 -37.41 24.44 -25.54
CA LYS A 138 -38.78 24.34 -24.97
C LYS A 138 -39.07 25.42 -23.92
N LEU A 139 -38.10 25.76 -23.07
CA LEU A 139 -38.25 26.79 -22.05
C LEU A 139 -38.38 28.21 -22.63
N THR A 140 -37.68 28.48 -23.73
CA THR A 140 -37.62 29.81 -24.37
C THR A 140 -38.61 29.96 -25.53
N GLY A 141 -39.08 28.84 -26.11
CA GLY A 141 -39.84 28.83 -27.35
C GLY A 141 -38.99 29.06 -28.60
N ASP A 142 -37.66 29.10 -28.48
CA ASP A 142 -36.73 29.30 -29.59
C ASP A 142 -36.11 27.97 -30.06
N GLY A 143 -36.53 27.49 -31.23
CA GLY A 143 -36.01 26.26 -31.84
C GLY A 143 -34.59 26.37 -32.42
N ASN A 144 -34.01 27.58 -32.49
CA ASN A 144 -32.68 27.82 -33.09
C ASN A 144 -31.55 27.97 -32.06
N VAL A 145 -31.82 27.71 -30.77
CA VAL A 145 -30.83 27.79 -29.70
C VAL A 145 -29.62 26.88 -29.98
N SER A 146 -28.40 27.45 -29.91
CA SER A 146 -27.16 26.66 -30.00
C SER A 146 -26.82 25.96 -28.68
N LYS A 147 -25.99 24.91 -28.70
CA LYS A 147 -25.53 24.25 -27.45
C LYS A 147 -24.84 25.25 -26.50
N GLY A 148 -24.04 26.17 -27.04
CA GLY A 148 -23.37 27.20 -26.24
C GLY A 148 -24.33 28.20 -25.61
N ASP A 149 -25.38 28.61 -26.34
CA ASP A 149 -26.39 29.53 -25.79
C ASP A 149 -27.28 28.84 -24.76
N ALA A 150 -27.56 27.55 -24.93
CA ALA A 150 -28.25 26.74 -23.92
C ALA A 150 -27.44 26.65 -22.61
N LEU A 151 -26.14 26.37 -22.68
CA LEU A 151 -25.27 26.34 -21.49
C LEU A 151 -25.20 27.70 -20.78
N ARG A 152 -25.11 28.80 -21.54
CA ARG A 152 -25.18 30.17 -20.99
C ARG A 152 -26.54 30.47 -20.34
N TYR A 153 -27.63 30.00 -20.95
CA TYR A 153 -28.96 30.15 -20.39
C TYR A 153 -29.10 29.42 -19.04
N LEU A 154 -28.60 28.17 -18.94
CA LEU A 154 -28.61 27.44 -17.67
C LEU A 154 -27.79 28.17 -16.59
N ARG A 155 -26.61 28.68 -16.95
CA ARG A 155 -25.77 29.51 -16.06
C ARG A 155 -26.54 30.74 -15.57
N ALA A 156 -27.14 31.51 -16.48
CA ALA A 156 -27.86 32.74 -16.15
C ALA A 156 -29.14 32.50 -15.33
N SER A 157 -29.75 31.32 -15.49
CA SER A 157 -31.00 30.95 -14.80
C SER A 157 -30.77 30.31 -13.43
N ASN A 158 -29.51 30.15 -12.98
CA ASN A 158 -29.16 29.38 -11.79
C ASN A 158 -29.82 27.99 -11.77
N ALA A 159 -29.85 27.33 -12.93
CA ALA A 159 -30.36 25.97 -13.02
C ALA A 159 -29.54 25.03 -12.13
N THR A 160 -30.12 23.90 -11.73
CA THR A 160 -29.42 22.84 -11.02
C THR A 160 -29.56 21.51 -11.74
N VAL A 161 -28.65 20.59 -11.47
CA VAL A 161 -28.63 19.25 -12.09
C VAL A 161 -28.40 18.17 -11.03
N THR A 162 -28.95 16.99 -11.26
CA THR A 162 -28.83 15.83 -10.37
C THR A 162 -28.83 14.54 -11.17
N GLY A 163 -28.38 13.46 -10.55
CA GLY A 163 -28.33 12.14 -11.15
C GLY A 163 -27.72 11.12 -10.20
N HIS A 164 -27.98 9.85 -10.49
CA HIS A 164 -27.42 8.70 -9.79
C HIS A 164 -26.43 7.97 -10.70
N SER A 165 -25.41 7.32 -10.13
CA SER A 165 -24.50 6.46 -10.92
C SER A 165 -23.82 7.27 -12.04
N LEU A 166 -23.71 6.73 -13.26
CA LEU A 166 -23.27 7.47 -14.44
C LEU A 166 -24.10 8.74 -14.68
N GLY A 167 -25.40 8.74 -14.38
CA GLY A 167 -26.23 9.95 -14.45
C GLY A 167 -25.72 11.08 -13.56
N GLY A 168 -25.14 10.75 -12.40
CA GLY A 168 -24.43 11.69 -11.53
C GLY A 168 -23.12 12.20 -12.18
N GLY A 169 -22.35 11.31 -12.82
CA GLY A 169 -21.19 11.71 -13.62
C GLY A 169 -21.56 12.68 -14.75
N LEU A 170 -22.65 12.42 -15.47
CA LEU A 170 -23.18 13.33 -16.51
C LEU A 170 -23.63 14.69 -15.95
N ALA A 171 -24.17 14.71 -14.73
CA ALA A 171 -24.52 15.94 -14.04
C ALA A 171 -23.27 16.77 -13.70
N SER A 172 -22.21 16.12 -13.21
CA SER A 172 -20.89 16.74 -12.99
C SER A 172 -20.28 17.27 -14.29
N TYR A 173 -20.43 16.54 -15.40
CA TYR A 173 -20.02 16.99 -16.73
C TYR A 173 -20.74 18.27 -17.15
N LEU A 174 -22.04 18.38 -16.89
CA LEU A 174 -22.80 19.58 -17.21
C LEU A 174 -22.38 20.79 -16.35
N THR A 175 -22.06 20.56 -15.07
CA THR A 175 -21.44 21.59 -14.22
C THR A 175 -20.11 22.05 -14.79
N TYR A 176 -19.24 21.12 -15.22
CA TYR A 176 -17.99 21.45 -15.92
C TYR A 176 -18.24 22.32 -17.15
N MET A 177 -19.14 21.91 -18.05
CA MET A 177 -19.44 22.63 -19.30
C MET A 177 -20.07 24.02 -19.09
N THR A 178 -20.65 24.28 -17.92
CA THR A 178 -21.23 25.58 -17.56
C THR A 178 -20.32 26.42 -16.67
N SER A 179 -19.13 25.92 -16.31
CA SER A 179 -18.13 26.67 -15.54
C SER A 179 -17.53 27.83 -16.34
N ASP A 180 -17.09 28.86 -15.64
CA ASP A 180 -16.33 29.97 -16.21
C ASP A 180 -15.40 30.55 -15.16
N PHE A 181 -14.16 30.11 -15.28
CA PHE A 181 -13.09 30.58 -14.44
C PHE A 181 -12.26 31.70 -15.07
N SER A 182 -12.60 32.11 -16.30
CA SER A 182 -11.90 33.17 -17.04
C SER A 182 -12.41 34.57 -16.69
N SER A 183 -13.58 34.68 -16.06
CA SER A 183 -14.29 35.95 -15.85
C SER A 183 -13.97 36.71 -14.55
N GLY A 184 -12.91 36.33 -13.81
CA GLY A 184 -12.52 37.00 -12.55
C GLY A 184 -13.50 36.79 -11.38
N GLN A 185 -14.66 36.16 -11.62
CA GLN A 185 -15.62 35.75 -10.57
C GLN A 185 -15.52 34.28 -10.17
N HIS A 186 -14.63 33.49 -10.80
CA HIS A 186 -14.40 32.07 -10.51
C HIS A 186 -15.72 31.27 -10.38
N TYR A 187 -16.50 31.20 -11.47
CA TYR A 187 -17.79 30.52 -11.46
C TYR A 187 -17.61 29.01 -11.70
N GLY A 188 -17.77 28.20 -10.65
CA GLY A 188 -17.63 26.74 -10.66
C GLY A 188 -18.71 25.95 -11.42
N GLY A 189 -19.54 26.61 -12.23
CA GLY A 189 -20.63 25.97 -12.98
C GLY A 189 -21.96 25.93 -12.23
N ILE A 190 -23.00 25.43 -12.92
CA ILE A 190 -24.31 25.24 -12.30
C ILE A 190 -24.22 24.20 -11.17
N LYS A 191 -25.08 24.32 -10.16
CA LYS A 191 -25.04 23.43 -9.01
C LYS A 191 -25.45 22.01 -9.38
N ALA A 192 -24.59 21.03 -9.10
CA ALA A 192 -24.94 19.62 -9.12
C ALA A 192 -25.06 19.05 -7.70
N VAL A 193 -26.10 18.27 -7.45
CA VAL A 193 -26.21 17.40 -6.26
C VAL A 193 -26.43 16.00 -6.76
N THR A 194 -25.47 15.10 -6.58
CA THR A 194 -25.49 13.77 -7.22
C THR A 194 -25.43 12.67 -6.17
N PHE A 195 -25.69 11.43 -6.58
CA PHE A 195 -25.74 10.29 -5.67
C PHE A 195 -24.98 9.10 -6.25
N ASN A 196 -24.03 8.55 -5.51
CA ASN A 196 -23.20 7.42 -5.96
C ASN A 196 -22.63 7.69 -7.37
N ALA A 197 -22.21 8.93 -7.66
CA ALA A 197 -21.83 9.32 -9.01
C ALA A 197 -20.47 8.72 -9.37
N VAL A 198 -20.30 8.24 -10.59
CA VAL A 198 -18.96 7.88 -11.08
C VAL A 198 -18.10 9.15 -11.24
N GLY A 199 -16.85 9.10 -10.77
CA GLY A 199 -15.89 10.18 -10.96
C GLY A 199 -15.41 10.26 -12.40
N ILE A 200 -15.62 11.40 -13.05
CA ILE A 200 -15.38 11.59 -14.49
C ILE A 200 -14.21 12.51 -14.84
N ALA A 201 -13.52 13.11 -13.86
CA ALA A 201 -12.65 14.25 -14.16
C ALA A 201 -11.46 13.91 -15.07
N THR A 202 -10.94 12.69 -15.01
CA THR A 202 -9.89 12.20 -15.91
C THR A 202 -10.36 11.99 -17.35
N ASN A 203 -11.67 11.91 -17.59
CA ASN A 203 -12.27 11.84 -18.93
C ASN A 203 -12.49 13.23 -19.54
N LEU A 204 -12.23 14.30 -18.78
CA LEU A 204 -12.27 15.68 -19.27
C LEU A 204 -10.88 15.98 -19.84
N LEU A 205 -10.80 16.26 -21.15
CA LEU A 205 -9.56 16.46 -21.91
C LEU A 205 -8.79 17.76 -21.53
N ASP A 206 -8.84 18.16 -20.26
CA ASP A 206 -8.39 19.44 -19.74
C ASP A 206 -7.66 19.25 -18.41
N VAL A 207 -6.32 19.28 -18.47
CA VAL A 207 -5.45 19.16 -17.29
C VAL A 207 -5.69 20.29 -16.28
N ALA A 208 -6.18 21.46 -16.72
CA ALA A 208 -6.52 22.56 -15.82
C ALA A 208 -7.81 22.30 -15.03
N ALA A 209 -8.64 21.35 -15.43
CA ALA A 209 -9.81 20.92 -14.66
C ALA A 209 -9.40 20.04 -13.46
N LEU A 210 -8.37 19.19 -13.63
CA LEU A 210 -7.84 18.31 -12.58
C LEU A 210 -7.17 19.09 -11.44
N THR A 211 -6.58 20.24 -11.72
CA THR A 211 -5.97 21.11 -10.69
C THR A 211 -7.00 21.92 -9.89
N ARG A 212 -8.28 21.87 -10.28
CA ARG A 212 -9.36 22.73 -9.78
C ARG A 212 -10.61 21.97 -9.39
N LEU A 213 -10.47 20.67 -9.12
CA LEU A 213 -11.58 19.77 -8.81
C LEU A 213 -12.51 20.35 -7.73
N SER A 214 -11.96 20.87 -6.64
CA SER A 214 -12.73 21.43 -5.53
C SER A 214 -13.45 22.75 -5.83
N GLU A 215 -13.13 23.44 -6.93
CA GLU A 215 -13.77 24.70 -7.31
C GLU A 215 -15.09 24.49 -8.06
N TYR A 216 -15.37 23.28 -8.55
CA TYR A 216 -16.63 22.98 -9.23
C TYR A 216 -17.80 22.87 -8.25
N ASN A 217 -18.95 23.39 -8.64
CA ASN A 217 -20.16 23.43 -7.80
C ASN A 217 -20.92 22.09 -7.82
N VAL A 218 -20.24 21.03 -7.45
CA VAL A 218 -20.78 19.66 -7.38
C VAL A 218 -20.73 19.19 -5.93
N VAL A 219 -21.82 18.61 -5.45
CA VAL A 219 -21.86 17.89 -4.17
C VAL A 219 -22.35 16.48 -4.44
N ASP A 220 -21.45 15.52 -4.45
CA ASP A 220 -21.80 14.11 -4.63
C ASP A 220 -22.04 13.43 -3.29
N HIS A 221 -23.19 12.82 -3.10
CA HIS A 221 -23.52 12.03 -1.92
C HIS A 221 -23.19 10.58 -2.21
N VAL A 222 -22.29 9.94 -1.45
CA VAL A 222 -21.84 8.56 -1.73
C VAL A 222 -22.13 7.66 -0.53
N ASN A 223 -22.71 6.49 -0.75
CA ASN A 223 -22.91 5.50 0.29
C ASN A 223 -21.57 4.79 0.61
N SER A 224 -21.29 4.49 1.88
CA SER A 224 -20.03 3.86 2.31
C SER A 224 -19.81 2.47 1.73
N LEU A 225 -20.89 1.78 1.35
CA LEU A 225 -20.89 0.48 0.67
C LEU A 225 -21.18 0.61 -0.83
N ASP A 226 -20.99 1.78 -1.43
CA ASP A 226 -21.12 1.96 -2.87
C ASP A 226 -19.76 2.09 -3.55
N TRP A 227 -19.40 1.09 -4.35
CA TRP A 227 -18.15 1.09 -5.11
C TRP A 227 -18.12 2.15 -6.23
N VAL A 228 -19.25 2.41 -6.90
CA VAL A 228 -19.26 3.30 -8.08
C VAL A 228 -18.97 4.75 -7.68
N GLY A 229 -19.57 5.21 -6.58
CA GLY A 229 -19.38 6.54 -6.02
C GLY A 229 -17.99 6.78 -5.43
N THR A 230 -17.27 5.72 -5.08
CA THR A 230 -15.89 5.80 -4.58
C THR A 230 -14.83 5.69 -5.69
N TYR A 231 -15.26 5.57 -6.96
CA TYR A 231 -14.38 5.30 -8.09
C TYR A 231 -14.30 6.46 -9.09
N GLY A 232 -13.07 6.78 -9.54
CA GLY A 232 -12.77 7.89 -10.46
C GLY A 232 -12.55 9.25 -9.75
N PHE A 233 -12.02 10.25 -10.47
CA PHE A 233 -11.81 11.59 -9.91
C PHE A 233 -13.11 12.40 -9.92
N GLN A 234 -13.60 12.77 -8.74
CA GLN A 234 -14.82 13.56 -8.58
C GLN A 234 -14.57 15.05 -8.83
N LEU A 235 -15.54 15.71 -9.45
CA LEU A 235 -15.61 17.18 -9.46
C LEU A 235 -16.32 17.65 -8.18
N GLY A 236 -15.88 18.76 -7.61
CA GLY A 236 -16.45 19.38 -6.42
C GLY A 236 -16.16 18.63 -5.12
N HIS A 237 -17.18 18.41 -4.32
CA HIS A 237 -17.08 17.82 -2.98
C HIS A 237 -17.89 16.54 -2.86
N THR A 238 -17.36 15.54 -2.16
CA THR A 238 -18.06 14.29 -1.84
C THR A 238 -18.50 14.27 -0.37
N VAL A 239 -19.75 13.87 -0.12
CA VAL A 239 -20.34 13.68 1.20
C VAL A 239 -20.66 12.20 1.37
N TYR A 240 -19.91 11.50 2.22
CA TYR A 240 -20.10 10.08 2.47
C TYR A 240 -21.20 9.80 3.52
N HIS A 241 -22.02 8.77 3.28
CA HIS A 241 -23.12 8.32 4.15
C HIS A 241 -22.85 6.88 4.58
N ILE A 242 -22.87 6.61 5.88
CA ILE A 242 -22.51 5.28 6.41
C ILE A 242 -23.74 4.39 6.43
N ASP A 243 -23.74 3.29 5.69
CA ASP A 243 -24.87 2.36 5.66
C ASP A 243 -25.06 1.65 7.01
N LYS A 244 -26.30 1.50 7.51
CA LYS A 244 -26.60 0.78 8.75
C LYS A 244 -26.08 -0.65 8.79
N SER A 245 -25.98 -1.31 7.63
CA SER A 245 -25.45 -2.66 7.51
C SER A 245 -23.93 -2.72 7.30
N ASP A 246 -23.27 -1.56 7.23
CA ASP A 246 -21.81 -1.46 7.25
C ASP A 246 -21.26 -1.94 8.59
N LEU A 247 -20.04 -2.47 8.54
CA LEU A 247 -19.34 -3.02 9.70
C LEU A 247 -18.98 -1.90 10.68
N ASP A 248 -19.03 -2.20 11.97
CA ASP A 248 -18.51 -1.28 12.97
C ASP A 248 -17.01 -1.53 13.14
N TYR A 249 -16.21 -0.76 12.40
CA TYR A 249 -14.75 -0.91 12.41
C TYR A 249 -14.12 -0.57 13.76
N ALA A 250 -14.81 0.11 14.69
CA ALA A 250 -14.33 0.27 16.06
C ALA A 250 -14.40 -1.03 16.89
N ARG A 251 -15.16 -2.02 16.41
CA ARG A 251 -15.34 -3.32 17.06
C ARG A 251 -14.60 -4.44 16.36
N VAL A 252 -13.82 -4.13 15.32
CA VAL A 252 -12.92 -5.08 14.65
C VAL A 252 -11.64 -5.22 15.48
N ASN A 253 -11.27 -6.45 15.80
CA ASN A 253 -9.97 -6.77 16.39
C ASN A 253 -8.94 -6.93 15.28
N PHE A 254 -8.26 -5.83 14.95
CA PHE A 254 -7.26 -5.82 13.88
C PHE A 254 -6.00 -6.63 14.22
N ASN A 255 -5.74 -6.88 15.51
CA ASN A 255 -4.65 -7.77 15.90
C ASN A 255 -4.92 -9.21 15.45
N ALA A 256 -6.09 -9.73 15.83
CA ALA A 256 -6.56 -11.03 15.38
C ALA A 256 -6.61 -11.13 13.85
N LEU A 257 -7.00 -10.06 13.16
CA LEU A 257 -7.04 -10.03 11.70
C LEU A 257 -5.65 -10.17 11.06
N GLY A 258 -4.61 -9.51 11.61
CA GLY A 258 -3.22 -9.67 11.15
C GLY A 258 -2.71 -11.11 11.33
N GLU A 259 -2.97 -11.72 12.48
CA GLU A 259 -2.64 -13.13 12.74
C GLU A 259 -3.34 -14.07 11.74
N MET A 260 -4.62 -13.83 11.45
CA MET A 260 -5.38 -14.63 10.49
C MET A 260 -4.83 -14.52 9.05
N LEU A 261 -4.28 -13.36 8.66
CA LEU A 261 -3.64 -13.18 7.36
C LEU A 261 -2.25 -13.83 7.29
N ALA A 262 -1.52 -13.88 8.40
CA ALA A 262 -0.29 -14.65 8.51
C ALA A 262 -0.53 -16.14 8.30
N VAL A 263 -1.55 -16.68 8.96
CA VAL A 263 -2.00 -18.06 8.77
C VAL A 263 -2.39 -18.32 7.32
N ARG A 264 -3.06 -17.36 6.68
CA ARG A 264 -3.41 -17.46 5.26
C ARG A 264 -2.22 -17.42 4.33
N LEU A 265 -1.21 -16.58 4.61
CA LEU A 265 0.03 -16.53 3.86
C LEU A 265 0.69 -17.90 3.85
N TRP A 266 0.82 -18.51 5.03
CA TRP A 266 1.36 -19.86 5.18
C TRP A 266 0.56 -20.87 4.36
N LEU A 267 -0.76 -20.75 4.30
CA LEU A 267 -1.61 -21.60 3.44
C LEU A 267 -1.27 -21.41 1.96
N SER A 268 -1.18 -20.17 1.48
CA SER A 268 -0.93 -19.84 0.07
C SER A 268 0.42 -20.33 -0.46
N LYS A 269 1.39 -20.52 0.44
CA LYS A 269 2.73 -21.06 0.19
C LYS A 269 2.81 -22.58 0.26
N GLY A 270 1.74 -23.24 0.71
CA GLY A 270 1.77 -24.67 1.05
C GLY A 270 2.60 -24.97 2.31
N SER A 271 2.90 -23.97 3.15
CA SER A 271 3.56 -24.15 4.44
C SER A 271 2.60 -24.70 5.50
N ILE A 272 1.31 -24.39 5.34
CA ILE A 272 0.19 -25.04 6.02
C ILE A 272 -0.89 -25.34 4.97
N ASN A 273 -1.96 -25.97 5.40
CA ASN A 273 -3.04 -26.56 4.62
C ASN A 273 -4.39 -26.09 5.11
N ASN A 274 -5.45 -26.50 4.41
CA ASN A 274 -6.78 -26.00 4.63
C ASN A 274 -7.38 -26.36 6.00
N LEU A 275 -7.06 -27.52 6.58
CA LEU A 275 -7.66 -27.95 7.85
C LEU A 275 -6.94 -27.33 9.06
N GLU A 276 -5.62 -27.21 9.02
CA GLU A 276 -4.84 -26.47 9.99
C GLU A 276 -5.06 -24.95 9.89
N TYR A 277 -5.18 -24.43 8.67
CA TYR A 277 -5.66 -23.08 8.43
C TYR A 277 -6.99 -22.88 9.17
N LYS A 278 -7.98 -23.77 8.98
CA LYS A 278 -9.27 -23.66 9.70
C LYS A 278 -9.09 -23.74 11.22
N ARG A 279 -8.18 -24.57 11.73
CA ARG A 279 -7.91 -24.68 13.17
C ARG A 279 -7.30 -23.40 13.73
N LYS A 280 -6.20 -22.92 13.17
CA LYS A 280 -5.54 -21.68 13.58
C LYS A 280 -6.48 -20.48 13.49
N ILE A 281 -7.28 -20.40 12.42
CA ILE A 281 -8.32 -19.37 12.29
C ILE A 281 -9.40 -19.50 13.38
N ASN A 282 -9.78 -20.71 13.80
CA ASN A 282 -10.70 -20.91 14.92
C ASN A 282 -10.08 -20.59 16.28
N ASP A 283 -8.80 -20.88 16.49
CA ASP A 283 -8.09 -20.54 17.72
C ASP A 283 -8.00 -19.02 17.88
N ILE A 284 -7.64 -18.31 16.79
CA ILE A 284 -7.62 -16.84 16.78
C ILE A 284 -9.04 -16.28 16.98
N LYS A 285 -10.10 -16.91 16.44
CA LYS A 285 -11.48 -16.45 16.72
C LYS A 285 -11.82 -16.42 18.21
N ASN A 286 -11.31 -17.39 18.97
CA ASN A 286 -11.59 -17.50 20.40
C ASN A 286 -10.87 -16.42 21.23
N THR A 287 -9.91 -15.69 20.65
CA THR A 287 -9.16 -14.61 21.33
C THR A 287 -9.66 -13.21 20.97
N ILE A 288 -10.65 -13.08 20.08
CA ILE A 288 -11.12 -11.78 19.58
C ILE A 288 -11.80 -10.95 20.65
N GLU A 289 -12.62 -11.59 21.50
CA GLU A 289 -13.38 -10.90 22.56
C GLU A 289 -12.46 -10.59 23.74
N ASP A 290 -12.34 -9.32 24.10
CA ASP A 290 -11.66 -8.91 25.32
C ASP A 290 -12.64 -8.93 26.51
N GLU A 291 -12.11 -8.90 27.74
CA GLU A 291 -12.92 -8.90 28.97
C GLU A 291 -13.88 -7.69 29.06
N THR A 292 -13.66 -6.66 28.24
CA THR A 292 -14.46 -5.43 28.19
C THR A 292 -15.58 -5.46 27.14
N GLY A 293 -15.58 -6.47 26.24
CA GLY A 293 -16.54 -6.59 25.14
C GLY A 293 -16.37 -5.54 24.03
N ARG A 294 -15.19 -4.92 23.94
CA ARG A 294 -14.84 -3.86 22.99
C ARG A 294 -14.87 -4.39 21.55
N TYR A 295 -14.34 -5.58 21.32
CA TYR A 295 -14.27 -6.20 19.99
C TYR A 295 -15.32 -7.31 19.81
N THR A 296 -15.74 -7.57 18.56
CA THR A 296 -16.66 -8.68 18.26
C THR A 296 -16.07 -9.66 17.25
N VAL A 297 -16.35 -10.94 17.45
CA VAL A 297 -16.06 -12.01 16.48
C VAL A 297 -16.79 -11.72 15.17
N ALA A 298 -18.03 -11.23 15.21
CA ALA A 298 -18.86 -11.01 14.04
C ALA A 298 -18.25 -9.94 13.09
N ASP A 299 -17.86 -8.78 13.62
CA ASP A 299 -17.29 -7.70 12.82
C ASP A 299 -15.90 -8.08 12.30
N THR A 300 -15.05 -8.65 13.16
CA THR A 300 -13.69 -9.10 12.79
C THR A 300 -13.72 -10.20 11.72
N MET A 301 -14.60 -11.20 11.88
CA MET A 301 -14.74 -12.27 10.91
C MET A 301 -15.44 -11.85 9.63
N ALA A 302 -16.25 -10.79 9.64
CA ALA A 302 -16.82 -10.26 8.42
C ALA A 302 -15.74 -9.63 7.52
N VAL A 303 -14.79 -8.90 8.12
CA VAL A 303 -13.60 -8.38 7.41
C VAL A 303 -12.76 -9.53 6.86
N TYR A 304 -12.48 -10.56 7.68
CA TYR A 304 -11.69 -11.71 7.26
C TYR A 304 -12.37 -12.59 6.18
N ARG A 305 -13.67 -12.89 6.33
CA ARG A 305 -14.44 -13.71 5.36
C ARG A 305 -14.64 -13.01 4.02
N GLY A 306 -14.73 -11.68 4.04
CA GLY A 306 -14.72 -10.87 2.84
C GLY A 306 -13.49 -11.14 1.97
N TYR A 307 -12.38 -11.59 2.55
CA TYR A 307 -11.19 -12.02 1.82
C TYR A 307 -11.23 -13.53 1.43
N GLU A 308 -11.72 -14.43 2.30
CA GLU A 308 -11.72 -15.88 2.08
C GLU A 308 -12.56 -16.34 0.85
N GLN A 309 -13.60 -15.60 0.49
CA GLN A 309 -14.54 -15.97 -0.59
C GLN A 309 -14.09 -15.51 -2.00
N VAL A 310 -12.97 -14.79 -2.12
CA VAL A 310 -12.56 -14.08 -3.35
C VAL A 310 -11.89 -14.99 -4.39
N GLY A 311 -11.66 -16.26 -4.07
CA GLY A 311 -10.99 -17.23 -4.96
C GLY A 311 -11.89 -18.05 -5.89
N GLY A 312 -13.16 -17.70 -6.16
CA GLY A 312 -13.97 -18.61 -6.98
C GLY A 312 -15.32 -18.21 -7.54
N ASN A 313 -15.93 -17.08 -7.18
CA ASN A 313 -17.25 -16.70 -7.71
C ASN A 313 -17.45 -15.18 -7.85
N GLY A 314 -16.41 -14.46 -8.29
CA GLY A 314 -16.57 -13.10 -8.83
C GLY A 314 -17.27 -12.07 -7.95
N GLY A 315 -17.14 -12.11 -6.61
CA GLY A 315 -17.78 -11.15 -5.70
C GLY A 315 -16.78 -10.49 -4.74
N SER A 316 -16.66 -9.17 -4.87
CA SER A 316 -15.98 -8.14 -4.06
C SER A 316 -15.33 -8.55 -2.73
N GLY A 317 -13.99 -8.48 -2.69
CA GLY A 317 -13.21 -8.68 -1.48
C GLY A 317 -13.40 -7.60 -0.44
N LEU A 318 -13.44 -8.00 0.84
CA LEU A 318 -13.43 -7.17 2.08
C LEU A 318 -14.52 -6.09 2.22
N LEU A 319 -15.24 -5.84 1.14
CA LEU A 319 -16.19 -4.79 0.94
C LEU A 319 -17.41 -5.49 0.33
N ASN A 320 -18.49 -5.61 1.09
CA ASN A 320 -19.81 -5.87 0.51
C ASN A 320 -20.28 -4.58 -0.20
N THR A 321 -19.45 -4.01 -1.07
CA THR A 321 -19.60 -2.68 -1.71
C THR A 321 -20.46 -2.70 -2.96
N SER A 322 -21.10 -3.83 -3.26
CA SER A 322 -22.08 -3.90 -4.34
C SER A 322 -23.48 -3.57 -3.80
N ARG A 323 -23.63 -2.38 -3.20
CA ARG A 323 -24.95 -1.86 -2.77
C ARG A 323 -25.24 -0.49 -3.40
N HIS A 324 -25.13 -0.46 -4.72
CA HIS A 324 -25.28 0.70 -5.61
C HIS A 324 -26.72 1.24 -5.75
N ASN A 325 -27.57 1.08 -4.74
CA ASN A 325 -28.97 1.50 -4.83
C ASN A 325 -29.21 2.83 -4.09
N LEU A 326 -30.03 3.70 -4.69
CA LEU A 326 -30.43 5.00 -4.12
C LEU A 326 -31.13 4.90 -2.75
N ASP A 327 -31.83 3.81 -2.46
CA ASP A 327 -32.54 3.62 -1.19
C ASP A 327 -31.57 3.52 0.01
N ARG A 328 -30.31 3.15 -0.22
CA ARG A 328 -29.29 2.98 0.82
C ARG A 328 -28.94 4.27 1.55
N PHE A 329 -29.08 5.43 0.90
CA PHE A 329 -28.90 6.74 1.56
C PHE A 329 -29.89 7.00 2.69
N LEU A 330 -31.04 6.31 2.69
CA LEU A 330 -32.08 6.45 3.72
C LEU A 330 -31.79 5.58 4.95
N CYS A 331 -30.80 4.70 4.84
CA CYS A 331 -30.35 3.81 5.91
C CYS A 331 -29.07 4.33 6.60
N ASN A 332 -28.78 5.64 6.56
CA ASN A 332 -27.57 6.20 7.20
C ASN A 332 -27.58 6.02 8.73
N ASP A 333 -26.44 5.63 9.31
CA ASP A 333 -26.18 5.63 10.76
C ASP A 333 -24.95 6.49 11.11
N PRO A 334 -25.14 7.76 11.50
CA PRO A 334 -24.04 8.66 11.82
C PRO A 334 -23.32 8.32 13.13
N SER A 335 -23.79 7.31 13.88
CA SER A 335 -23.15 6.88 15.14
C SER A 335 -22.03 5.86 14.92
N LYS A 336 -21.90 5.28 13.72
CA LYS A 336 -20.85 4.34 13.38
C LYS A 336 -19.61 5.08 12.84
N PRO A 337 -18.38 4.69 13.26
CA PRO A 337 -17.17 5.13 12.58
C PRO A 337 -17.00 4.33 11.29
N GLY A 338 -17.21 4.95 10.13
CA GLY A 338 -17.01 4.30 8.83
C GLY A 338 -15.54 3.98 8.56
N LEU A 339 -15.26 3.07 7.60
CA LEU A 339 -13.90 2.63 7.24
C LEU A 339 -12.94 3.81 6.98
N GLN A 340 -13.44 4.86 6.31
CA GLN A 340 -12.68 6.06 5.93
C GLN A 340 -12.18 6.88 7.13
N TYR A 341 -12.72 6.69 8.34
CA TYR A 341 -12.29 7.39 9.56
C TYR A 341 -11.15 6.69 10.31
N LYS A 342 -10.81 5.44 9.96
CA LYS A 342 -9.81 4.65 10.69
C LYS A 342 -8.58 4.26 9.88
N MET A 343 -8.53 4.51 8.57
CA MET A 343 -7.38 4.10 7.73
C MET A 343 -6.02 4.64 8.20
N THR A 344 -6.01 5.72 8.98
CA THR A 344 -4.81 6.35 9.56
C THR A 344 -4.47 5.87 10.98
N GLU A 345 -5.26 5.00 11.61
CA GLU A 345 -4.96 4.49 12.95
C GLU A 345 -3.84 3.44 12.91
N THR A 346 -2.81 3.66 13.72
CA THR A 346 -1.76 2.68 14.03
C THR A 346 -2.37 1.53 14.82
N ILE A 347 -2.04 0.28 14.47
CA ILE A 347 -2.48 -0.87 15.27
C ILE A 347 -1.51 -0.97 16.47
N GLU A 348 -1.92 -0.43 17.62
CA GLU A 348 -1.13 -0.50 18.85
C GLU A 348 -0.73 -1.95 19.16
N ASN A 349 0.56 -2.16 19.48
CA ASN A 349 1.20 -3.43 19.84
C ASN A 349 1.53 -4.42 18.69
N GLN A 350 1.44 -4.03 17.42
CA GLN A 350 1.93 -4.86 16.31
C GLN A 350 3.34 -4.45 15.83
N GLU A 351 4.37 -4.84 16.58
CA GLU A 351 5.76 -4.83 16.08
C GLU A 351 6.05 -5.97 15.08
N LEU A 352 5.09 -6.87 14.80
CA LEU A 352 5.37 -8.21 14.26
C LEU A 352 4.57 -8.66 13.02
N SER A 353 3.82 -7.79 12.31
CA SER A 353 3.32 -8.16 10.96
C SER A 353 2.68 -7.01 10.16
N VAL A 354 1.80 -6.20 10.74
CA VAL A 354 1.09 -5.09 10.05
C VAL A 354 1.13 -3.84 10.91
N ARG A 355 1.57 -2.68 10.38
CA ARG A 355 1.79 -1.47 11.20
C ARG A 355 0.55 -0.57 11.30
N ASN A 356 -0.28 -0.60 10.28
CA ASN A 356 -1.49 0.20 10.17
C ASN A 356 -2.53 -0.52 9.31
N LEU A 357 -3.73 0.03 9.26
CA LEU A 357 -4.82 -0.55 8.48
C LEU A 357 -4.56 -0.56 6.97
N ARG A 358 -3.79 0.40 6.44
CA ARG A 358 -3.39 0.48 5.03
C ARG A 358 -2.54 -0.73 4.60
N ASP A 359 -1.52 -1.09 5.38
CA ASP A 359 -0.65 -2.25 5.12
C ASP A 359 -1.46 -3.56 5.10
N LEU A 360 -2.45 -3.67 6.00
CA LEU A 360 -3.37 -4.80 6.07
C LEU A 360 -4.14 -4.96 4.76
N PHE A 361 -4.68 -3.85 4.24
CA PHE A 361 -5.46 -3.86 3.01
C PHE A 361 -4.61 -4.09 1.77
N ASN A 362 -3.40 -3.53 1.73
CA ASN A 362 -2.44 -3.80 0.66
C ASN A 362 -2.10 -5.29 0.56
N LEU A 363 -1.85 -5.94 1.69
CA LEU A 363 -1.60 -7.38 1.76
C LEU A 363 -2.81 -8.19 1.26
N ILE A 364 -4.01 -7.84 1.71
CA ILE A 364 -5.25 -8.49 1.31
C ILE A 364 -5.45 -8.41 -0.21
N ASN A 365 -5.25 -7.22 -0.79
CA ASN A 365 -5.37 -7.00 -2.23
C ASN A 365 -4.30 -7.77 -3.02
N ALA A 366 -3.06 -7.81 -2.52
CA ALA A 366 -1.97 -8.57 -3.14
C ALA A 366 -2.26 -10.07 -3.18
N PHE A 367 -2.78 -10.65 -2.09
CA PHE A 367 -3.20 -12.06 -2.10
C PHE A 367 -4.31 -12.36 -3.10
N GLN A 368 -5.26 -11.45 -3.31
CA GLN A 368 -6.32 -11.65 -4.30
C GLN A 368 -5.74 -11.79 -5.71
N VAL A 369 -4.79 -10.93 -6.07
CA VAL A 369 -4.09 -10.99 -7.35
C VAL A 369 -3.38 -12.33 -7.51
N ILE A 370 -2.60 -12.73 -6.51
CA ILE A 370 -1.80 -13.96 -6.55
C ILE A 370 -2.70 -15.20 -6.67
N GLU A 371 -3.73 -15.31 -5.84
CA GLU A 371 -4.63 -16.47 -5.84
C GLU A 371 -5.44 -16.55 -7.13
N ARG A 372 -5.93 -15.41 -7.63
CA ARG A 372 -6.62 -15.37 -8.93
C ARG A 372 -5.67 -15.73 -10.06
N ALA A 373 -4.44 -15.25 -10.03
CA ALA A 373 -3.45 -15.58 -11.04
C ALA A 373 -3.08 -17.08 -11.06
N LYS A 374 -3.05 -17.72 -9.89
CA LYS A 374 -2.91 -19.18 -9.79
C LYS A 374 -4.08 -19.90 -10.44
N ILE A 375 -5.32 -19.44 -10.21
CA ILE A 375 -6.54 -20.01 -10.81
C ILE A 375 -6.54 -19.84 -12.34
N ASP A 376 -6.13 -18.66 -12.82
CA ASP A 376 -6.06 -18.33 -14.24
C ASP A 376 -4.84 -18.96 -14.94
N ASN A 377 -3.98 -19.70 -14.22
CA ASN A 377 -2.72 -20.29 -14.68
C ASN A 377 -1.75 -19.28 -15.32
N ASN A 378 -1.70 -18.05 -14.83
CA ASN A 378 -0.79 -16.99 -15.28
C ASN A 378 0.15 -16.47 -14.17
N TYR A 379 0.13 -17.11 -13.00
CA TYR A 379 1.00 -16.76 -11.89
C TYR A 379 2.50 -16.97 -12.22
N ASN A 380 3.31 -16.01 -11.77
CA ASN A 380 4.77 -16.07 -11.80
C ASN A 380 5.31 -15.56 -10.45
N MET A 381 6.58 -15.86 -10.17
CA MET A 381 7.23 -15.50 -8.90
C MET A 381 8.05 -14.21 -9.00
N ASP A 382 7.98 -13.49 -10.12
CA ASP A 382 8.76 -12.28 -10.30
C ASP A 382 8.30 -11.21 -9.32
N ILE A 383 9.20 -10.30 -8.98
CA ILE A 383 8.96 -9.29 -7.95
C ILE A 383 9.36 -7.94 -8.52
N ILE A 384 8.41 -7.01 -8.54
CA ILE A 384 8.65 -5.62 -8.89
C ILE A 384 8.23 -4.79 -7.69
N ASN A 385 9.14 -3.96 -7.20
CA ASN A 385 8.97 -3.12 -6.00
C ASN A 385 8.28 -1.78 -6.29
N LYS A 386 7.77 -1.60 -7.52
CA LYS A 386 7.06 -0.42 -8.02
C LYS A 386 5.73 -0.87 -8.63
N PRO A 387 4.65 -0.10 -8.47
CA PRO A 387 3.36 -0.45 -9.06
C PRO A 387 3.44 -0.49 -10.60
N PRO A 388 2.59 -1.28 -11.28
CA PRO A 388 2.37 -1.13 -12.72
C PRO A 388 1.69 0.20 -13.04
N LEU A 389 2.44 1.11 -13.68
CA LEU A 389 2.11 2.54 -13.90
C LEU A 389 1.01 2.85 -14.96
N LEU A 390 -0.07 2.07 -15.01
CA LEU A 390 -1.30 2.45 -15.74
C LEU A 390 -2.54 1.63 -15.33
N THR A 391 -2.35 0.50 -14.64
CA THR A 391 -3.41 -0.49 -14.34
C THR A 391 -3.59 -0.79 -12.86
N THR A 392 -2.88 -0.05 -11.99
CA THR A 392 -3.10 -0.03 -10.55
C THR A 392 -3.45 1.38 -10.10
N ILE A 393 -4.38 1.50 -9.17
CA ILE A 393 -4.83 2.79 -8.63
C ILE A 393 -4.51 2.80 -7.14
N SER A 394 -3.86 3.85 -6.67
CA SER A 394 -3.64 4.09 -5.25
C SER A 394 -4.66 5.11 -4.76
N TYR A 395 -5.45 4.75 -3.74
CA TYR A 395 -6.33 5.69 -3.04
C TYR A 395 -6.03 5.63 -1.56
N ASP A 396 -5.63 6.76 -0.99
CA ASP A 396 -5.19 6.85 0.40
C ASP A 396 -4.21 5.70 0.72
N GLY A 397 -3.22 5.51 -0.17
CA GLY A 397 -2.13 4.52 -0.14
C GLY A 397 -2.52 3.04 -0.06
N ILE A 398 -3.79 2.70 -0.29
CA ILE A 398 -4.20 1.34 -0.61
C ILE A 398 -4.08 1.14 -2.13
N THR A 399 -3.37 0.09 -2.54
CA THR A 399 -3.24 -0.31 -3.95
C THR A 399 -4.38 -1.22 -4.36
N TYR A 400 -5.09 -0.81 -5.41
CA TYR A 400 -6.12 -1.58 -6.08
C TYR A 400 -5.63 -2.04 -7.46
N TYR A 401 -5.87 -3.31 -7.78
CA TYR A 401 -5.44 -3.92 -9.03
C TYR A 401 -6.60 -4.04 -10.00
N ASN A 402 -6.45 -3.50 -11.21
CA ASN A 402 -7.43 -3.66 -12.27
C ASN A 402 -7.44 -5.12 -12.76
N ASN A 403 -8.61 -5.77 -12.72
CA ASN A 403 -8.78 -7.17 -13.10
C ASN A 403 -9.18 -7.38 -14.59
N LEU A 404 -9.12 -6.32 -15.41
CA LEU A 404 -9.41 -6.34 -16.83
C LEU A 404 -8.17 -5.97 -17.63
N VAL A 405 -7.56 -6.97 -18.27
CA VAL A 405 -6.43 -6.76 -19.19
C VAL A 405 -6.97 -6.57 -20.61
N THR A 406 -6.80 -5.37 -21.17
CA THR A 406 -7.17 -5.10 -22.57
C THR A 406 -5.99 -5.44 -23.49
N LEU A 407 -6.24 -6.30 -24.48
CA LEU A 407 -5.25 -6.69 -25.48
C LEU A 407 -5.07 -5.58 -26.53
N SER A 408 -3.97 -5.64 -27.29
CA SER A 408 -3.61 -4.62 -28.28
C SER A 408 -4.65 -4.43 -29.39
N ASP A 409 -5.58 -5.38 -29.54
CA ASP A 409 -6.69 -5.36 -30.50
C ASP A 409 -8.01 -4.83 -29.90
N GLY A 410 -8.00 -4.42 -28.63
CA GLY A 410 -9.16 -3.90 -27.90
C GLY A 410 -10.05 -4.97 -27.27
N SER A 411 -9.71 -6.26 -27.38
CA SER A 411 -10.44 -7.34 -26.69
C SER A 411 -9.99 -7.52 -25.24
N ILE A 412 -10.83 -8.13 -24.39
CA ILE A 412 -10.52 -8.40 -22.98
C ILE A 412 -9.84 -9.77 -22.88
N SER A 413 -8.71 -9.83 -22.17
CA SER A 413 -7.95 -11.05 -21.91
C SER A 413 -8.76 -12.10 -21.13
N THR A 414 -8.43 -13.37 -21.32
CA THR A 414 -8.97 -14.47 -20.50
C THR A 414 -8.35 -14.54 -19.11
N THR A 415 -7.29 -13.78 -18.85
CA THR A 415 -6.60 -13.70 -17.55
C THR A 415 -6.95 -12.40 -16.83
N SER A 416 -7.21 -12.46 -15.52
CA SER A 416 -7.64 -11.28 -14.75
C SER A 416 -6.52 -10.27 -14.48
N TYR A 417 -5.25 -10.68 -14.37
CA TYR A 417 -4.15 -9.76 -14.04
C TYR A 417 -2.97 -9.90 -15.01
N ASN A 418 -2.23 -8.81 -15.22
CA ASN A 418 -1.01 -8.80 -16.03
C ASN A 418 0.24 -9.18 -15.19
N HIS A 419 1.37 -9.39 -15.87
CA HIS A 419 2.62 -9.81 -15.26
C HIS A 419 3.08 -8.86 -14.15
N ASP A 420 3.12 -7.56 -14.43
CA ASP A 420 3.64 -6.55 -13.49
C ASP A 420 2.75 -6.44 -12.25
N GLN A 421 1.42 -6.55 -12.40
CA GLN A 421 0.47 -6.56 -11.28
C GLN A 421 0.72 -7.75 -10.35
N ILE A 422 0.99 -8.93 -10.93
CA ILE A 422 1.34 -10.13 -10.18
C ILE A 422 2.69 -9.93 -9.48
N ALA A 423 3.67 -9.33 -10.16
CA ALA A 423 4.99 -9.10 -9.60
C ALA A 423 5.01 -8.07 -8.45
N TYR A 424 4.18 -7.04 -8.53
CA TYR A 424 3.98 -6.08 -7.44
C TYR A 424 3.21 -6.68 -6.27
N ALA A 425 2.20 -7.51 -6.54
CA ALA A 425 1.52 -8.25 -5.48
C ALA A 425 2.49 -9.19 -4.73
N ASN A 426 3.40 -9.86 -5.44
CA ASN A 426 4.46 -10.65 -4.82
C ASN A 426 5.38 -9.79 -3.94
N TYR A 427 5.71 -8.56 -4.35
CA TYR A 427 6.48 -7.62 -3.54
C TYR A 427 5.77 -7.26 -2.23
N VAL A 428 4.48 -6.93 -2.29
CA VAL A 428 3.69 -6.57 -1.09
C VAL A 428 3.60 -7.75 -0.12
N VAL A 429 3.32 -8.95 -0.62
CA VAL A 429 3.34 -10.18 0.20
C VAL A 429 4.72 -10.41 0.82
N GLN A 430 5.80 -10.13 0.08
CA GLN A 430 7.16 -10.29 0.57
C GLN A 430 7.53 -9.27 1.66
N GLN A 431 7.06 -8.03 1.58
CA GLN A 431 7.23 -7.05 2.66
C GLN A 431 6.62 -7.58 3.96
N PHE A 432 5.43 -8.14 3.84
CA PHE A 432 4.73 -8.75 4.96
C PHE A 432 5.43 -10.02 5.49
N GLU A 433 5.98 -10.86 4.62
CA GLU A 433 6.82 -12.00 5.00
C GLU A 433 8.01 -11.58 5.84
N ARG A 434 8.75 -10.53 5.44
CA ARG A 434 9.87 -10.00 6.22
C ARG A 434 9.45 -9.54 7.61
N SER A 435 8.24 -8.98 7.73
CA SER A 435 7.65 -8.57 8.99
C SER A 435 7.06 -9.73 9.81
N LEU A 436 6.75 -10.87 9.21
CA LEU A 436 6.24 -12.07 9.90
C LEU A 436 7.31 -13.06 10.34
N VAL A 437 8.36 -13.19 9.56
CA VAL A 437 9.59 -13.95 9.90
C VAL A 437 10.38 -13.23 11.02
N SER A 438 9.84 -12.12 11.52
CA SER A 438 10.58 -11.04 12.16
C SER A 438 10.64 -11.07 13.68
N GLY A 439 10.19 -12.13 14.37
CA GLY A 439 10.48 -12.23 15.81
C GLY A 439 11.99 -12.10 16.05
N GLU A 440 12.77 -13.04 15.52
CA GLU A 440 14.22 -13.05 15.71
C GLU A 440 14.96 -12.00 14.87
N PHE A 441 14.52 -11.72 13.63
CA PHE A 441 15.16 -10.70 12.78
C PHE A 441 14.97 -9.27 13.33
N MET A 442 13.76 -8.90 13.78
CA MET A 442 13.57 -7.56 14.38
C MET A 442 14.18 -7.49 15.76
N GLU A 443 14.16 -8.57 16.56
CA GLU A 443 14.94 -8.60 17.79
C GLU A 443 16.44 -8.39 17.54
N SER A 444 16.97 -8.96 16.44
CA SER A 444 18.36 -8.71 16.02
C SER A 444 18.61 -7.23 15.75
N TYR A 445 17.70 -6.56 15.04
CA TYR A 445 17.77 -5.13 14.79
C TYR A 445 17.67 -4.32 16.10
N VAL A 446 16.73 -4.64 16.98
CA VAL A 446 16.57 -3.98 18.28
C VAL A 446 17.81 -4.13 19.15
N ASP A 447 18.44 -5.31 19.18
CA ASP A 447 19.68 -5.54 19.91
C ASP A 447 20.83 -4.70 19.34
N MET A 448 20.93 -4.55 18.02
CA MET A 448 21.90 -3.64 17.39
C MET A 448 21.63 -2.18 17.77
N GLN A 449 20.36 -1.74 17.71
CA GLN A 449 19.98 -0.38 18.09
C GLN A 449 20.33 -0.10 19.56
N LYS A 450 20.08 -1.04 20.48
CA LYS A 450 20.48 -0.92 21.90
C LYS A 450 22.00 -0.89 22.09
N ALA A 451 22.75 -1.60 21.24
CA ALA A 451 24.21 -1.59 21.29
C ALA A 451 24.81 -0.23 20.90
N GLN A 452 24.06 0.56 20.13
CA GLN A 452 24.42 1.89 19.67
C GLN A 452 23.77 2.97 20.56
N ALA A 453 24.54 3.97 20.99
CA ALA A 453 23.96 5.17 21.60
C ALA A 453 23.32 6.04 20.50
N GLU A 454 22.13 5.62 20.05
CA GLU A 454 21.11 6.37 19.30
C GLU A 454 21.62 7.54 18.43
N GLN A 455 22.12 7.24 17.23
CA GLN A 455 22.22 8.21 16.13
C GLN A 455 22.08 7.50 14.78
N ASN A 456 20.83 7.35 14.30
CA ASN A 456 20.62 7.12 12.87
C ASN A 456 21.11 8.38 12.14
N ARG A 457 22.14 8.25 11.32
CA ARG A 457 22.65 9.38 10.51
C ARG A 457 21.57 9.78 9.51
N ARG A 458 20.82 10.83 9.84
CA ARG A 458 19.88 11.45 8.91
C ARG A 458 20.63 12.19 7.82
N ILE A 459 20.00 12.32 6.67
CA ILE A 459 20.59 12.91 5.46
C ILE A 459 19.67 14.02 4.98
N ASP A 460 20.27 15.12 4.54
CA ASP A 460 19.54 16.25 4.02
C ASP A 460 19.38 16.20 2.51
N PRO A 461 18.20 16.58 2.03
CA PRO A 461 18.08 17.35 0.81
C PRO A 461 17.76 18.82 1.11
N LEU A 462 18.01 19.66 0.09
CA LEU A 462 17.61 21.05 0.04
C LEU A 462 16.18 21.17 -0.53
N VAL A 463 15.27 21.66 0.30
CA VAL A 463 13.83 21.76 0.07
C VAL A 463 13.43 23.21 -0.22
N PHE A 464 12.46 23.40 -1.11
CA PHE A 464 11.93 24.67 -1.57
C PHE A 464 10.47 24.81 -1.16
N ASP A 465 10.14 25.92 -0.51
CA ASP A 465 8.77 26.34 -0.22
C ASP A 465 8.14 26.98 -1.48
N LEU A 466 7.36 26.20 -2.24
CA LEU A 466 6.86 26.62 -3.55
C LEU A 466 5.50 27.33 -3.52
N ASP A 467 4.75 27.31 -2.42
CA ASP A 467 3.48 28.04 -2.29
C ASP A 467 3.57 29.21 -1.30
N GLY A 468 4.61 29.24 -0.46
CA GLY A 468 4.94 30.32 0.45
C GLY A 468 4.25 30.22 1.81
N ASP A 469 3.74 29.04 2.19
CA ASP A 469 3.09 28.80 3.48
C ASP A 469 4.04 28.20 4.55
N GLY A 470 5.32 28.03 4.18
CA GLY A 470 6.34 27.35 4.96
C GLY A 470 6.70 25.99 4.35
N ILE A 471 7.69 25.30 4.91
CA ILE A 471 8.02 23.94 4.47
C ILE A 471 7.28 22.95 5.36
N THR A 472 6.43 22.11 4.76
CA THR A 472 5.77 20.99 5.42
C THR A 472 6.41 19.66 5.06
N THR A 473 6.26 18.69 5.95
CA THR A 473 6.83 17.35 5.84
C THR A 473 5.79 16.31 6.28
N VAL A 474 5.92 15.11 5.74
CA VAL A 474 5.11 13.94 6.05
C VAL A 474 5.93 12.99 6.89
N SER A 475 5.39 12.51 8.01
CA SER A 475 6.07 11.61 8.93
C SER A 475 6.50 10.29 8.27
N LEU A 476 7.50 9.63 8.86
CA LEU A 476 8.00 8.32 8.38
C LEU A 476 6.89 7.25 8.36
N GLU A 477 5.94 7.35 9.29
CA GLU A 477 4.81 6.46 9.43
C GLU A 477 3.77 6.67 8.32
N GLU A 478 3.45 7.92 8.01
CA GLU A 478 2.45 8.31 6.99
C GLU A 478 2.98 8.32 5.56
N SER A 479 4.30 8.50 5.41
CA SER A 479 4.99 8.56 4.12
C SER A 479 4.96 7.20 3.41
N ASN A 480 4.73 7.25 2.09
CA ASN A 480 4.89 6.12 1.18
C ASN A 480 6.23 6.15 0.44
N ALA A 481 7.06 7.18 0.67
CA ALA A 481 8.27 7.42 -0.09
C ALA A 481 9.39 6.43 0.25
N PHE A 482 9.99 5.86 -0.80
CA PHE A 482 11.26 5.13 -0.73
C PHE A 482 12.27 5.83 -1.63
N PHE A 483 13.31 6.41 -1.03
CA PHE A 483 14.35 7.10 -1.77
C PHE A 483 15.74 6.73 -1.24
N ASP A 484 16.70 6.60 -2.14
CA ASP A 484 18.09 6.30 -1.79
C ASP A 484 18.80 7.61 -1.44
N LEU A 485 18.50 8.14 -0.25
CA LEU A 485 19.07 9.41 0.19
C LEU A 485 20.59 9.33 0.36
N ASP A 486 21.15 8.16 0.64
CA ASP A 486 22.57 7.98 0.92
C ASP A 486 23.42 7.52 -0.28
N ASP A 487 22.79 7.35 -1.44
CA ASP A 487 23.37 7.01 -2.74
C ASP A 487 24.09 5.65 -2.74
N ASN A 488 23.53 4.65 -2.04
CA ASN A 488 24.14 3.33 -1.85
C ASN A 488 23.53 2.22 -2.73
N GLY A 489 22.50 2.52 -3.52
CA GLY A 489 21.74 1.59 -4.36
C GLY A 489 20.50 0.98 -3.70
N PHE A 490 20.17 1.38 -2.47
CA PHE A 490 19.04 0.89 -1.70
C PHE A 490 18.15 2.05 -1.27
N ALA A 491 16.95 2.12 -1.84
CA ALA A 491 15.97 3.16 -1.51
C ALA A 491 15.31 2.84 -0.17
N GLU A 492 15.41 3.72 0.82
CA GLU A 492 14.93 3.46 2.17
C GLU A 492 13.60 4.15 2.42
N LYS A 493 12.76 3.55 3.27
CA LYS A 493 11.54 4.22 3.70
C LYS A 493 11.93 5.49 4.43
N THR A 494 11.43 6.62 3.96
CA THR A 494 11.80 7.94 4.47
C THR A 494 10.57 8.78 4.76
N SER A 495 10.63 9.53 5.85
CA SER A 495 9.86 10.77 6.01
C SER A 495 10.11 11.66 4.81
N TRP A 496 9.11 12.40 4.37
CA TRP A 496 9.16 13.06 3.07
C TRP A 496 8.74 14.52 3.13
N VAL A 497 9.03 15.26 2.07
CA VAL A 497 8.51 16.62 1.91
C VAL A 497 7.03 16.56 1.54
N GLY A 498 6.25 17.58 1.90
CA GLY A 498 4.87 17.66 1.45
C GLY A 498 4.76 17.78 -0.08
N VAL A 499 3.56 17.54 -0.60
CA VAL A 499 3.29 17.52 -2.06
C VAL A 499 3.37 18.90 -2.74
N LYS A 500 3.43 19.97 -1.94
CA LYS A 500 3.52 21.34 -2.46
C LYS A 500 4.95 21.86 -2.48
N GLU A 501 5.85 21.20 -1.78
CA GLU A 501 7.24 21.51 -1.62
C GLU A 501 8.03 21.00 -2.83
N GLY A 502 9.28 21.42 -2.95
CA GLY A 502 10.16 21.00 -4.03
C GLY A 502 11.53 20.56 -3.53
N LEU A 503 12.04 19.44 -4.02
CA LEU A 503 13.42 19.01 -3.81
C LEU A 503 14.29 19.55 -4.94
N LEU A 504 15.44 20.15 -4.63
CA LEU A 504 16.37 20.59 -5.68
C LEU A 504 17.18 19.42 -6.21
N ALA A 505 17.03 19.16 -7.50
CA ALA A 505 17.60 18.01 -8.18
C ALA A 505 18.48 18.40 -9.38
N TYR A 506 19.47 17.56 -9.66
CA TYR A 506 20.33 17.60 -10.83
C TYR A 506 20.75 16.17 -11.19
N ASP A 507 20.24 15.68 -12.33
CA ASP A 507 20.66 14.41 -12.92
C ASP A 507 22.14 14.49 -13.28
N LYS A 508 22.96 13.86 -12.44
CA LYS A 508 24.40 14.05 -12.44
C LYS A 508 25.12 12.91 -13.13
N ASN A 509 24.51 11.73 -13.12
CA ASN A 509 25.03 10.55 -13.80
C ASN A 509 24.57 10.51 -15.28
N GLY A 510 23.59 11.32 -15.66
CA GLY A 510 23.07 11.47 -17.02
C GLY A 510 22.18 10.32 -17.47
N ASP A 511 21.60 9.56 -16.55
CA ASP A 511 20.73 8.42 -16.84
C ASP A 511 19.26 8.83 -17.09
N GLY A 512 18.94 10.12 -16.87
CA GLY A 512 17.62 10.70 -17.08
C GLY A 512 16.64 10.50 -15.92
N ILE A 513 17.08 9.96 -14.78
CA ILE A 513 16.25 9.59 -13.63
C ILE A 513 16.87 10.16 -12.36
N ILE A 514 16.10 10.89 -11.55
CA ILE A 514 16.53 11.28 -10.20
C ILE A 514 16.23 10.12 -9.26
N ASN A 515 17.25 9.37 -8.85
CA ASN A 515 17.08 8.14 -8.07
C ASN A 515 18.05 7.98 -6.89
N GLY A 516 19.00 8.92 -6.72
CA GLY A 516 19.99 8.86 -5.65
C GLY A 516 20.28 10.20 -4.98
N GLY A 517 20.78 10.14 -3.75
CA GLY A 517 21.13 11.30 -2.94
C GLY A 517 22.23 12.19 -3.53
N ASN A 518 23.05 11.66 -4.45
CA ASN A 518 24.03 12.47 -5.17
C ASN A 518 23.41 13.38 -6.25
N GLU A 519 22.13 13.16 -6.56
CA GLU A 519 21.34 13.92 -7.53
C GLU A 519 20.40 14.91 -6.86
N LEU A 520 20.17 14.77 -5.56
CA LEU A 520 19.60 15.82 -4.71
C LEU A 520 20.73 16.68 -4.13
N PHE A 521 20.49 17.98 -3.98
CA PHE A 521 21.46 18.84 -3.30
C PHE A 521 21.40 18.65 -1.79
N GLY A 522 22.48 18.17 -1.17
CA GLY A 522 22.56 17.85 0.26
C GLY A 522 23.95 17.37 0.71
N ASP A 523 24.07 16.74 1.88
CA ASP A 523 25.34 16.15 2.37
C ASP A 523 25.82 14.91 1.60
N ARG A 524 25.02 14.43 0.64
CA ARG A 524 25.36 13.33 -0.27
C ARG A 524 25.73 13.75 -1.68
N THR A 525 25.67 15.03 -1.98
CA THR A 525 26.16 15.52 -3.26
C THR A 525 27.69 15.41 -3.30
N LEU A 526 28.21 14.68 -4.30
CA LEU A 526 29.63 14.59 -4.57
C LEU A 526 30.17 15.94 -5.09
N MET A 527 31.26 16.45 -4.54
CA MET A 527 31.88 17.68 -5.02
C MET A 527 32.54 17.47 -6.40
N LYS A 528 32.92 18.56 -7.10
CA LYS A 528 33.56 18.53 -8.43
C LYS A 528 34.86 17.70 -8.50
N ASP A 529 35.50 17.44 -7.35
CA ASP A 529 36.67 16.57 -7.26
C ASP A 529 36.36 15.07 -7.45
N GLY A 530 35.08 14.70 -7.45
CA GLY A 530 34.60 13.34 -7.61
C GLY A 530 34.91 12.41 -6.44
N LYS A 531 35.27 12.94 -5.27
CA LYS A 531 35.72 12.15 -4.10
C LYS A 531 35.18 12.62 -2.77
N THR A 532 34.92 13.92 -2.64
CA THR A 532 34.50 14.53 -1.37
C THR A 532 32.99 14.73 -1.38
N LEU A 533 32.30 14.33 -0.31
CA LEU A 533 30.89 14.66 -0.11
C LEU A 533 30.76 16.10 0.42
N ALA A 534 29.74 16.83 -0.03
CA ALA A 534 29.47 18.18 0.44
C ALA A 534 29.13 18.22 1.93
N SER A 535 29.45 19.32 2.61
CA SER A 535 29.03 19.52 4.00
C SER A 535 27.60 20.06 4.17
N SER A 536 26.96 20.45 3.06
CA SER A 536 25.58 20.93 2.97
C SER A 536 25.15 21.07 1.51
N GLY A 537 23.84 21.05 1.23
CA GLY A 537 23.30 21.33 -0.11
C GLY A 537 23.69 22.72 -0.64
N PHE A 538 23.78 23.73 0.23
CA PHE A 538 24.28 25.07 -0.16
C PHE A 538 25.75 25.06 -0.58
N THR A 539 26.59 24.26 0.10
CA THR A 539 28.01 24.12 -0.24
C THR A 539 28.17 23.44 -1.60
N ALA A 540 27.36 22.42 -1.86
CA ALA A 540 27.30 21.75 -3.16
C ALA A 540 26.87 22.71 -4.29
N LEU A 541 25.84 23.53 -4.06
CA LEU A 541 25.40 24.53 -5.04
C LEU A 541 26.46 25.60 -5.32
N ALA A 542 27.16 26.05 -4.29
CA ALA A 542 28.16 27.12 -4.41
C ALA A 542 29.33 26.75 -5.34
N GLU A 543 29.58 25.46 -5.61
CA GLU A 543 30.56 25.08 -6.63
C GLU A 543 30.17 25.54 -8.03
N TYR A 544 28.89 25.75 -8.29
CA TYR A 544 28.36 26.10 -9.60
C TYR A 544 28.10 27.60 -9.81
N ASP A 545 28.35 28.43 -8.79
CA ASP A 545 28.38 29.89 -8.89
C ASP A 545 29.68 30.30 -9.59
N ASN A 546 29.62 30.40 -10.91
CA ASN A 546 30.79 30.63 -11.75
C ASN A 546 31.26 32.08 -11.68
N ASN A 547 30.33 33.01 -11.50
CA ASN A 547 30.61 34.45 -11.47
C ASN A 547 30.92 34.97 -10.05
N LYS A 548 30.70 34.14 -9.02
CA LYS A 548 30.94 34.37 -7.58
C LYS A 548 30.11 35.52 -7.01
N ASP A 549 28.88 35.68 -7.49
CA ASP A 549 27.98 36.74 -7.02
C ASP A 549 27.09 36.29 -5.84
N GLY A 550 27.22 35.03 -5.39
CA GLY A 550 26.56 34.50 -4.20
C GLY A 550 25.15 33.95 -4.45
N LYS A 551 24.77 33.75 -5.71
CA LYS A 551 23.51 33.13 -6.12
C LYS A 551 23.73 32.24 -7.36
N ILE A 552 22.79 31.34 -7.60
CA ILE A 552 22.67 30.61 -8.87
C ILE A 552 21.56 31.26 -9.68
N ASP A 553 21.90 31.82 -10.84
CA ASP A 553 20.92 32.42 -11.76
C ASP A 553 21.26 32.14 -13.24
N SER A 554 20.58 32.81 -14.17
CA SER A 554 20.80 32.65 -15.61
C SER A 554 22.23 32.92 -16.10
N ASN A 555 23.10 33.52 -15.28
CA ASN A 555 24.52 33.71 -15.57
C ASN A 555 25.37 32.46 -15.26
N ASP A 556 24.80 31.46 -14.59
CA ASP A 556 25.43 30.19 -14.26
C ASP A 556 24.94 29.06 -15.16
N ALA A 557 25.86 28.30 -15.74
CA ALA A 557 25.52 27.23 -16.68
C ALA A 557 24.61 26.15 -16.06
N ILE A 558 24.76 25.89 -14.76
CA ILE A 558 23.96 24.88 -14.04
C ILE A 558 22.48 25.26 -13.97
N TYR A 559 22.13 26.54 -14.01
CA TYR A 559 20.76 27.03 -13.76
C TYR A 559 19.73 26.38 -14.71
N THR A 560 20.09 26.17 -15.97
CA THR A 560 19.23 25.52 -16.97
C THR A 560 19.12 24.00 -16.80
N LEU A 561 20.05 23.40 -16.07
CA LEU A 561 20.11 21.96 -15.81
C LEU A 561 19.42 21.57 -14.50
N LEU A 562 19.34 22.48 -13.53
CA LEU A 562 18.63 22.27 -12.28
C LEU A 562 17.14 21.97 -12.53
N ARG A 563 16.59 21.11 -11.69
CA ARG A 563 15.16 20.79 -11.62
C ARG A 563 14.67 20.98 -10.20
N ILE A 564 13.41 21.38 -10.06
CA ILE A 564 12.67 21.22 -8.82
C ILE A 564 11.80 19.99 -8.99
N TRP A 565 12.03 18.98 -8.15
CA TRP A 565 11.18 17.80 -8.05
C TRP A 565 10.06 18.08 -7.06
N GLN A 566 8.86 18.26 -7.57
CA GLN A 566 7.64 18.33 -6.76
C GLN A 566 6.95 16.97 -6.84
N ASP A 567 7.23 16.13 -5.86
CA ASP A 567 6.65 14.79 -5.72
C ASP A 567 5.18 14.90 -5.33
N SER A 568 4.30 14.67 -6.30
CA SER A 568 2.88 15.00 -6.20
C SER A 568 2.03 13.90 -5.56
N ASP A 569 2.50 12.66 -5.62
CA ASP A 569 1.87 11.49 -4.99
C ASP A 569 2.62 10.97 -3.75
N GLY A 570 3.82 11.52 -3.49
CA GLY A 570 4.62 11.26 -2.29
C GLY A 570 5.23 9.87 -2.27
N ASP A 571 5.53 9.30 -3.43
CA ASP A 571 6.06 7.93 -3.57
C ASP A 571 7.59 7.85 -3.60
N GLY A 572 8.29 9.00 -3.64
CA GLY A 572 9.74 9.08 -3.70
C GLY A 572 10.30 8.69 -5.07
N ILE A 573 9.52 8.77 -6.15
CA ILE A 573 9.97 8.50 -7.52
C ILE A 573 9.76 9.74 -8.38
N ALA A 574 10.84 10.27 -8.96
CA ALA A 574 10.73 11.41 -9.88
C ALA A 574 10.03 11.01 -11.20
N SER A 575 8.71 11.16 -11.24
CA SER A 575 7.87 10.78 -12.37
C SER A 575 7.78 11.87 -13.44
N ALA A 576 7.36 11.48 -14.65
CA ALA A 576 7.18 12.42 -15.75
C ALA A 576 6.12 13.47 -15.41
N GLY A 577 6.53 14.74 -15.33
CA GLY A 577 5.67 15.88 -14.96
C GLY A 577 5.96 16.46 -13.57
N GLU A 578 6.69 15.74 -12.74
CA GLU A 578 7.06 16.17 -11.38
C GLU A 578 8.37 16.98 -11.33
N LEU A 579 9.25 16.74 -12.31
CA LEU A 579 10.47 17.50 -12.51
C LEU A 579 10.19 18.76 -13.32
N LYS A 580 10.29 19.92 -12.68
CA LYS A 580 10.03 21.23 -13.28
C LYS A 580 11.33 22.02 -13.42
N GLN A 581 11.46 22.80 -14.49
CA GLN A 581 12.59 23.74 -14.58
C GLN A 581 12.36 24.92 -13.63
N LEU A 582 13.45 25.52 -13.15
CA LEU A 582 13.36 26.70 -12.28
C LEU A 582 12.54 27.82 -12.93
N VAL A 583 12.76 28.07 -14.23
CA VAL A 583 12.04 29.09 -15.00
C VAL A 583 10.54 28.81 -15.12
N ASP A 584 10.13 27.55 -15.20
CA ASP A 584 8.72 27.16 -15.30
C ASP A 584 7.97 27.44 -13.99
N LEU A 585 8.69 27.41 -12.87
CA LEU A 585 8.19 27.80 -11.55
C LEU A 585 8.39 29.30 -11.25
N GLY A 586 8.90 30.07 -12.21
CA GLY A 586 9.19 31.49 -12.04
C GLY A 586 10.37 31.78 -11.11
N ILE A 587 11.22 30.80 -10.78
CA ILE A 587 12.40 30.96 -9.93
C ILE A 587 13.52 31.59 -10.76
N VAL A 588 13.92 32.81 -10.42
CA VAL A 588 14.96 33.57 -11.15
C VAL A 588 16.33 33.46 -10.53
N SER A 589 16.44 33.20 -9.23
CA SER A 589 17.72 32.99 -8.57
C SER A 589 17.60 32.20 -7.27
N ILE A 590 18.57 31.36 -6.96
CA ILE A 590 18.71 30.66 -5.66
C ILE A 590 19.85 31.33 -4.89
N GLY A 591 19.60 31.82 -3.67
CA GLY A 591 20.64 32.42 -2.84
C GLY A 591 21.51 31.35 -2.16
N LEU A 592 22.82 31.60 -2.08
CA LEU A 592 23.78 30.68 -1.44
C LEU A 592 24.04 30.99 0.04
N SER A 593 23.52 32.12 0.53
CA SER A 593 23.60 32.47 1.96
C SER A 593 22.50 31.74 2.75
N TYR A 594 22.87 31.23 3.91
CA TYR A 594 21.96 30.50 4.79
C TYR A 594 22.15 30.87 6.26
N ASN A 595 21.14 30.59 7.07
CA ASN A 595 21.19 30.63 8.53
C ASN A 595 21.16 29.21 9.08
N ASN A 596 21.94 28.93 10.12
CA ASN A 596 21.87 27.63 10.81
C ASN A 596 20.66 27.61 11.76
N THR A 597 19.98 26.48 11.77
CA THR A 597 18.83 26.17 12.65
C THR A 597 19.10 24.83 13.35
N GLY A 598 18.07 24.25 13.95
CA GLY A 598 18.11 22.93 14.59
C GLY A 598 16.72 22.55 15.08
N VAL A 599 15.70 22.96 14.33
CA VAL A 599 14.30 22.82 14.74
C VAL A 599 13.84 21.43 14.31
N THR A 600 13.34 20.66 15.27
CA THR A 600 12.66 19.40 14.99
C THR A 600 11.20 19.69 14.66
N ASP A 601 10.71 19.20 13.53
CA ASP A 601 9.32 19.35 13.11
C ASP A 601 8.40 18.26 13.70
N GLY A 602 7.10 18.32 13.40
CA GLY A 602 6.11 17.35 13.87
C GLY A 602 6.30 15.92 13.33
N ALA A 603 7.02 15.77 12.22
CA ALA A 603 7.39 14.52 11.59
C ALA A 603 8.74 13.97 12.09
N ASN A 604 9.32 14.60 13.12
CA ASN A 604 10.62 14.28 13.69
C ASN A 604 11.77 14.43 12.68
N ASN A 605 11.64 15.29 11.66
CA ASN A 605 12.77 15.73 10.83
C ASN A 605 13.46 16.92 11.49
N ILE A 606 14.73 17.19 11.14
CA ILE A 606 15.46 18.35 11.69
C ILE A 606 15.78 19.32 10.56
N GLN A 607 15.21 20.52 10.60
CA GLN A 607 15.64 21.63 9.75
C GLN A 607 16.95 22.19 10.31
N VAL A 608 18.05 21.98 9.59
CA VAL A 608 19.40 22.38 10.03
C VAL A 608 19.85 23.71 9.43
N ARG A 609 19.31 24.13 8.28
CA ARG A 609 19.61 25.41 7.65
C ARG A 609 18.40 25.98 6.92
N THR A 610 18.37 27.31 6.77
CA THR A 610 17.39 28.02 5.93
C THR A 610 18.07 29.05 5.04
N GLY A 611 17.63 29.13 3.79
CA GLY A 611 18.08 30.11 2.79
C GLY A 611 16.89 30.75 2.09
N THR A 612 17.13 31.39 0.95
CA THR A 612 16.06 32.02 0.16
C THR A 612 16.28 31.85 -1.34
N PHE A 613 15.18 31.89 -2.08
CA PHE A 613 15.17 32.01 -3.53
C PHE A 613 14.25 33.16 -3.97
N THR A 614 14.52 33.71 -5.15
CA THR A 614 13.80 34.87 -5.70
C THR A 614 12.93 34.43 -6.87
N LEU A 615 11.71 34.94 -6.93
CA LEU A 615 10.76 34.73 -8.01
C LEU A 615 10.77 35.88 -9.02
N ALA A 616 10.21 35.65 -10.20
CA ALA A 616 10.15 36.62 -11.30
C ALA A 616 9.35 37.88 -10.97
N ASP A 617 8.45 37.82 -9.99
CA ASP A 617 7.72 38.99 -9.47
C ASP A 617 8.53 39.83 -8.46
N GLY A 618 9.76 39.40 -8.14
CA GLY A 618 10.68 40.03 -7.20
C GLY A 618 10.47 39.64 -5.74
N SER A 619 9.48 38.79 -5.44
CA SER A 619 9.30 38.24 -4.10
C SER A 619 10.36 37.19 -3.77
N THR A 620 10.61 36.98 -2.48
CA THR A 620 11.55 35.97 -1.96
C THR A 620 10.81 34.93 -1.14
N ARG A 621 11.19 33.65 -1.30
CA ARG A 621 10.66 32.51 -0.53
C ARG A 621 11.77 31.70 0.11
N MET A 622 11.41 30.79 1.00
CA MET A 622 12.34 30.02 1.82
C MET A 622 12.90 28.80 1.08
N THR A 623 14.18 28.51 1.29
CA THR A 623 14.72 27.15 1.16
C THR A 623 15.06 26.61 2.54
N GLY A 624 14.95 25.30 2.73
CA GLY A 624 15.27 24.62 3.99
C GLY A 624 16.09 23.37 3.74
N GLU A 625 17.12 23.15 4.55
CA GLU A 625 17.92 21.92 4.53
C GLU A 625 17.42 21.02 5.66
N TYR A 626 16.89 19.86 5.31
CA TYR A 626 16.15 18.99 6.24
C TYR A 626 16.81 17.64 6.39
N LEU A 627 17.32 17.33 7.58
CA LEU A 627 17.68 15.96 7.93
C LEU A 627 16.41 15.11 8.10
N LEU A 628 16.03 14.39 7.04
CA LEU A 628 14.82 13.56 7.00
C LEU A 628 14.97 12.31 7.86
N ASN A 629 13.91 11.93 8.55
CA ASN A 629 13.85 10.69 9.31
C ASN A 629 13.72 9.50 8.34
N ARG A 630 14.46 8.41 8.55
CA ARG A 630 14.46 7.24 7.66
C ARG A 630 14.55 5.93 8.42
N ASN A 631 14.04 4.87 7.81
CA ASN A 631 14.16 3.51 8.31
C ASN A 631 15.09 2.68 7.41
N PRO A 632 16.39 2.61 7.73
CA PRO A 632 17.37 2.01 6.83
C PRO A 632 17.20 0.49 6.69
N VAL A 633 16.58 -0.20 7.64
CA VAL A 633 16.28 -1.65 7.52
C VAL A 633 15.20 -1.89 6.46
N TYR A 634 14.26 -0.96 6.33
CA TYR A 634 13.15 -1.02 5.39
C TYR A 634 13.58 -0.35 4.10
N SER A 635 14.39 -1.07 3.35
CA SER A 635 14.97 -0.61 2.10
C SER A 635 14.58 -1.50 0.92
N VAL A 636 14.81 -0.96 -0.25
CA VAL A 636 14.48 -1.57 -1.53
C VAL A 636 15.72 -1.53 -2.41
N ASP A 637 16.24 -2.71 -2.74
CA ASP A 637 17.31 -2.86 -3.73
C ASP A 637 16.80 -2.45 -5.12
N SER A 638 17.24 -1.28 -5.58
CA SER A 638 16.81 -0.67 -6.85
C SER A 638 17.46 -1.31 -8.08
N SER A 639 18.43 -2.22 -7.88
CA SER A 639 19.18 -2.82 -8.97
C SER A 639 18.32 -3.73 -9.85
N GLN A 640 18.41 -3.50 -11.16
CA GLN A 640 17.78 -4.31 -12.21
C GLN A 640 18.71 -5.48 -12.56
N VAL A 641 18.55 -6.61 -11.86
CA VAL A 641 19.37 -7.81 -12.04
C VAL A 641 18.46 -8.97 -12.45
N GLU A 642 18.64 -9.47 -13.66
CA GLU A 642 17.96 -10.66 -14.16
C GLU A 642 18.54 -11.91 -13.47
N ILE A 643 17.66 -12.79 -12.97
CA ILE A 643 18.04 -14.05 -12.32
C ILE A 643 17.98 -15.17 -13.36
N SER A 644 19.09 -15.88 -13.55
CA SER A 644 19.14 -17.01 -14.48
C SER A 644 18.47 -18.27 -13.91
N ASP A 645 17.93 -19.13 -14.78
CA ASP A 645 17.23 -20.37 -14.40
C ASP A 645 18.05 -21.26 -13.44
N ASP A 646 19.37 -21.34 -13.65
CA ASP A 646 20.26 -22.15 -12.83
C ASP A 646 20.52 -21.56 -11.43
N VAL A 647 20.38 -20.24 -11.27
CA VAL A 647 20.41 -19.57 -9.97
C VAL A 647 19.05 -19.65 -9.29
N ALA A 648 17.94 -19.59 -10.04
CA ALA A 648 16.59 -19.75 -9.52
C ALA A 648 16.35 -21.11 -8.83
N LEU A 649 17.12 -22.14 -9.16
CA LEU A 649 17.09 -23.46 -8.51
C LEU A 649 17.88 -23.54 -7.19
N LEU A 650 18.71 -22.53 -6.88
CA LEU A 650 19.48 -22.48 -5.64
C LEU A 650 18.62 -21.94 -4.48
N PRO A 651 18.95 -22.29 -3.22
CA PRO A 651 18.37 -21.62 -2.06
C PRO A 651 18.48 -20.11 -2.16
N ASN A 652 17.42 -19.40 -1.81
CA ASN A 652 17.40 -17.94 -1.79
C ASN A 652 17.03 -17.43 -0.40
N VAL A 653 17.66 -16.33 -0.01
CA VAL A 653 17.26 -15.56 1.18
C VAL A 653 17.19 -14.10 0.76
N GLN A 654 16.13 -13.41 1.15
CA GLN A 654 16.01 -11.98 0.91
C GLN A 654 16.93 -11.23 1.88
N GLY A 655 17.64 -10.24 1.35
CA GLY A 655 18.43 -9.34 2.17
C GLY A 655 17.55 -8.24 2.79
N ALA A 656 18.19 -7.40 3.58
CA ALA A 656 17.59 -6.22 4.21
C ALA A 656 18.66 -5.12 4.30
N GLY A 657 18.22 -3.88 4.57
CA GLY A 657 19.14 -2.75 4.60
C GLY A 657 19.91 -2.61 3.30
N ASN A 658 21.23 -2.61 3.38
CA ASN A 658 22.12 -2.43 2.24
C ASN A 658 22.57 -3.77 1.64
N VAL A 659 21.73 -4.80 1.75
CA VAL A 659 21.98 -6.14 1.23
C VAL A 659 20.79 -6.59 0.38
N GLY A 660 21.03 -6.85 -0.90
CA GLY A 660 20.02 -7.38 -1.83
C GLY A 660 19.76 -8.87 -1.60
N SER A 661 18.84 -9.49 -2.34
CA SER A 661 18.62 -10.95 -2.24
C SER A 661 19.90 -11.76 -2.55
N LEU A 662 20.02 -12.95 -1.98
CA LEU A 662 21.16 -13.83 -2.22
C LEU A 662 21.30 -14.18 -3.72
N HIS A 663 20.19 -14.39 -4.43
CA HIS A 663 20.20 -14.58 -5.88
C HIS A 663 20.75 -13.38 -6.63
N LYS A 664 20.29 -12.16 -6.32
CA LYS A 664 20.84 -10.93 -6.94
C LYS A 664 22.34 -10.80 -6.66
N ALA A 665 22.76 -11.04 -5.42
CA ALA A 665 24.17 -11.00 -5.04
C ALA A 665 25.02 -12.05 -5.79
N ILE A 666 24.49 -13.26 -6.01
CA ILE A 666 25.14 -14.29 -6.83
C ILE A 666 25.33 -13.80 -8.28
N MET A 667 24.30 -13.18 -8.86
CA MET A 667 24.35 -12.65 -10.24
C MET A 667 25.31 -11.46 -10.39
N GLN A 668 25.46 -10.68 -9.32
CA GLN A 668 26.38 -9.55 -9.25
C GLN A 668 27.84 -10.00 -8.99
N ASP A 669 28.07 -11.10 -8.27
CA ASP A 669 29.41 -11.62 -7.96
C ASP A 669 30.13 -12.21 -9.19
N LYS A 670 30.88 -11.37 -9.89
CA LYS A 670 31.61 -11.75 -11.11
C LYS A 670 32.71 -12.80 -10.89
N SER A 671 33.15 -13.05 -9.66
CA SER A 671 34.11 -14.13 -9.38
C SER A 671 33.47 -15.52 -9.31
N GLY A 672 32.13 -15.59 -9.17
CA GLY A 672 31.39 -16.83 -8.96
C GLY A 672 31.65 -17.49 -7.60
N SER A 673 32.31 -16.79 -6.68
CA SER A 673 32.72 -17.34 -5.37
C SER A 673 31.51 -17.54 -4.46
N LEU A 674 30.57 -16.59 -4.43
CA LEU A 674 29.35 -16.68 -3.63
C LEU A 674 28.48 -17.86 -4.09
N ARG A 675 28.32 -18.03 -5.41
CA ARG A 675 27.67 -19.21 -5.98
C ARG A 675 28.38 -20.50 -5.58
N GLY A 676 29.71 -20.50 -5.57
CA GLY A 676 30.52 -21.63 -5.14
C GLY A 676 30.30 -22.00 -3.65
N LEU A 677 30.16 -21.00 -2.78
CA LEU A 677 29.86 -21.20 -1.36
C LEU A 677 28.46 -21.80 -1.16
N VAL A 678 27.45 -21.29 -1.86
CA VAL A 678 26.07 -21.83 -1.79
C VAL A 678 26.03 -23.29 -2.25
N ASN A 679 26.72 -23.64 -3.32
CA ASN A 679 26.81 -25.04 -3.76
C ASN A 679 27.53 -25.94 -2.73
N GLN A 680 28.58 -25.44 -2.09
CA GLN A 680 29.27 -26.17 -1.02
C GLN A 680 28.34 -26.36 0.19
N PHE A 681 27.58 -25.33 0.57
CA PHE A 681 26.59 -25.40 1.64
C PHE A 681 25.54 -26.50 1.36
N ILE A 682 25.02 -26.58 0.13
CA ILE A 682 24.05 -27.62 -0.27
C ILE A 682 24.67 -29.02 -0.21
N ALA A 683 25.94 -29.17 -0.57
CA ALA A 683 26.62 -30.47 -0.60
C ALA A 683 27.14 -30.93 0.78
N GLU A 684 27.35 -30.00 1.72
CA GLU A 684 27.95 -30.28 3.02
C GLU A 684 26.97 -31.04 3.95
N LYS A 685 27.47 -32.09 4.59
CA LYS A 685 26.70 -32.97 5.48
C LYS A 685 26.98 -32.71 6.95
N ASP A 686 28.17 -32.21 7.28
CA ASP A 686 28.57 -31.85 8.63
C ASP A 686 27.99 -30.49 9.01
N VAL A 687 27.22 -30.45 10.11
CA VAL A 687 26.51 -29.24 10.55
C VAL A 687 27.49 -28.12 10.89
N ALA A 688 28.58 -28.40 11.61
CA ALA A 688 29.53 -27.38 12.01
C ALA A 688 30.25 -26.75 10.80
N LYS A 689 30.60 -27.56 9.80
CA LYS A 689 31.14 -27.04 8.53
C LYS A 689 30.09 -26.27 7.73
N ARG A 690 28.83 -26.71 7.77
CA ARG A 690 27.73 -26.01 7.09
C ARG A 690 27.46 -24.65 7.72
N GLU A 691 27.51 -24.54 9.04
CA GLU A 691 27.43 -23.27 9.77
C GLU A 691 28.59 -22.34 9.41
N ALA A 692 29.82 -22.87 9.34
CA ALA A 692 30.97 -22.09 8.88
C ALA A 692 30.80 -21.58 7.44
N LEU A 693 30.27 -22.42 6.54
CA LEU A 693 29.92 -22.01 5.18
C LEU A 693 28.82 -20.93 5.16
N ALA A 694 27.84 -21.00 6.07
CA ALA A 694 26.82 -19.95 6.19
C ALA A 694 27.41 -18.62 6.68
N GLU A 695 28.38 -18.64 7.61
CA GLU A 695 29.11 -17.42 8.00
C GLU A 695 29.89 -16.83 6.82
N ASP A 696 30.55 -17.67 6.02
CA ASP A 696 31.27 -17.23 4.81
C ASP A 696 30.31 -16.69 3.73
N ILE A 697 29.14 -17.33 3.55
CA ILE A 697 28.07 -16.84 2.68
C ILE A 697 27.61 -15.47 3.14
N LEU A 698 27.27 -15.29 4.43
CA LEU A 698 26.84 -14.01 4.99
C LEU A 698 27.87 -12.90 4.76
N ALA A 699 29.14 -13.16 5.06
CA ALA A 699 30.21 -12.17 4.90
C ALA A 699 30.45 -11.80 3.42
N ARG A 700 30.38 -12.78 2.50
CA ARG A 700 30.54 -12.53 1.06
C ARG A 700 29.30 -11.85 0.46
N TRP A 701 28.12 -12.25 0.89
CA TRP A 701 26.83 -11.70 0.47
C TRP A 701 26.70 -10.23 0.87
N ALA A 702 27.07 -9.87 2.10
CA ALA A 702 27.12 -8.47 2.55
C ALA A 702 28.31 -7.67 1.97
N GLY A 703 29.22 -8.30 1.21
CA GLY A 703 30.38 -7.65 0.61
C GLY A 703 31.50 -7.27 1.60
N VAL A 704 31.52 -7.87 2.79
CA VAL A 704 32.44 -7.50 3.88
C VAL A 704 33.59 -8.50 4.09
N GLY A 705 33.78 -9.43 3.16
CA GLY A 705 34.79 -10.49 3.27
C GLY A 705 36.24 -10.00 3.41
N SER A 706 36.55 -8.75 3.03
CA SER A 706 37.88 -8.14 3.17
C SER A 706 38.10 -7.38 4.48
N VAL A 707 37.09 -7.26 5.35
CA VAL A 707 37.21 -6.58 6.64
C VAL A 707 38.07 -7.42 7.57
N ASP A 708 39.13 -6.81 8.14
CA ASP A 708 39.94 -7.45 9.19
C ASP A 708 39.11 -7.56 10.48
N PRO A 709 38.87 -8.79 11.01
CA PRO A 709 38.12 -9.01 12.24
C PRO A 709 38.58 -8.19 13.45
N LYS A 710 39.84 -7.74 13.49
CA LYS A 710 40.40 -6.96 14.61
C LYS A 710 40.43 -5.44 14.38
N SER A 711 39.99 -4.97 13.22
CA SER A 711 40.08 -3.56 12.82
C SER A 711 39.33 -2.58 13.72
N ARG A 712 38.38 -3.08 14.54
CA ARG A 712 37.58 -2.27 15.49
C ARG A 712 37.80 -2.66 16.95
N GLY A 713 38.92 -3.32 17.27
CA GLY A 713 39.28 -3.75 18.62
C GLY A 713 38.92 -5.21 18.91
N ASP A 714 39.25 -5.69 20.10
CA ASP A 714 39.15 -7.12 20.46
C ASP A 714 37.80 -7.50 21.10
N ALA A 715 36.91 -6.54 21.35
CA ALA A 715 35.65 -6.79 22.07
C ALA A 715 34.60 -7.55 21.22
N PHE A 716 34.62 -7.37 19.90
CA PHE A 716 33.72 -8.03 18.96
C PHE A 716 34.35 -8.09 17.56
N ASP A 717 34.06 -9.14 16.79
CA ASP A 717 34.58 -9.33 15.44
C ASP A 717 34.07 -8.22 14.51
N ALA A 718 34.98 -7.41 13.97
CA ALA A 718 34.65 -6.27 13.14
C ALA A 718 34.02 -6.65 11.79
N ARG A 719 34.31 -7.85 11.27
CA ARG A 719 33.66 -8.36 10.05
C ARG A 719 32.22 -8.77 10.34
N LYS A 720 31.95 -9.39 11.50
CA LYS A 720 30.57 -9.68 11.95
C LYS A 720 29.78 -8.40 12.21
N LEU A 721 30.42 -7.37 12.76
CA LEU A 721 29.81 -6.05 12.91
C LEU A 721 29.44 -5.47 11.55
N ALA A 722 30.37 -5.53 10.58
CA ALA A 722 30.11 -5.05 9.23
C ALA A 722 28.96 -5.78 8.53
N VAL A 723 28.73 -7.08 8.82
CA VAL A 723 27.53 -7.79 8.36
C VAL A 723 26.26 -7.14 8.92
N LEU A 724 26.20 -6.87 10.24
CA LEU A 724 25.04 -6.21 10.86
C LEU A 724 24.82 -4.82 10.28
N GLU A 725 25.89 -4.03 10.13
CA GLU A 725 25.82 -2.68 9.56
C GLU A 725 25.21 -2.69 8.16
N LYS A 726 25.57 -3.69 7.35
CA LYS A 726 25.00 -3.87 6.01
C LYS A 726 23.54 -4.32 6.07
N PHE A 727 23.20 -5.36 6.83
CA PHE A 727 21.83 -5.89 6.89
C PHE A 727 20.81 -4.94 7.51
N PHE A 728 21.27 -4.00 8.34
CA PHE A 728 20.40 -3.01 8.98
C PHE A 728 20.51 -1.61 8.38
N GLY A 729 21.40 -1.42 7.41
CA GLY A 729 21.65 -0.15 6.73
C GLY A 729 22.14 0.96 7.67
N ALA A 730 22.72 0.61 8.81
CA ALA A 730 23.13 1.55 9.85
C ALA A 730 24.58 1.29 10.27
N GLU A 731 25.43 2.32 10.28
CA GLU A 731 26.81 2.20 10.72
C GLU A 731 26.93 2.28 12.25
N PHE A 732 27.69 1.37 12.84
CA PHE A 732 28.04 1.41 14.26
C PHE A 732 29.15 2.44 14.49
N GLN A 733 28.88 3.44 15.33
CA GLN A 733 29.84 4.50 15.62
C GLN A 733 30.89 4.04 16.64
N GLY A 734 32.18 4.16 16.28
CA GLY A 734 33.30 3.82 17.15
C GLY A 734 33.56 2.31 17.32
N SER A 735 34.35 1.93 18.31
CA SER A 735 34.69 0.53 18.55
C SER A 735 33.71 -0.14 19.53
N PRO A 736 33.30 -1.40 19.28
CA PRO A 736 32.60 -2.19 20.28
C PRO A 736 33.35 -2.21 21.61
N ASN A 737 32.61 -2.19 22.72
CA ASN A 737 33.15 -2.21 24.08
C ASN A 737 32.44 -3.28 24.92
N ALA A 738 32.82 -3.40 26.19
CA ALA A 738 32.27 -4.42 27.10
C ALA A 738 30.74 -4.38 27.26
N ASN A 739 30.10 -3.22 27.05
CA ASN A 739 28.65 -3.06 27.16
C ASN A 739 27.94 -3.39 25.84
N SER A 740 28.51 -2.98 24.70
CA SER A 740 27.87 -3.20 23.39
C SER A 740 28.12 -4.60 22.83
N ALA A 741 29.27 -5.21 23.12
CA ALA A 741 29.65 -6.53 22.58
C ALA A 741 28.63 -7.66 22.90
N PRO A 742 28.06 -7.77 24.12
CA PRO A 742 26.97 -8.71 24.42
C PRO A 742 25.76 -8.58 23.49
N LEU A 743 25.33 -7.35 23.22
CA LEU A 743 24.16 -7.04 22.39
C LEU A 743 24.45 -7.32 20.91
N LEU A 744 25.64 -6.93 20.43
CA LEU A 744 26.09 -7.23 19.07
C LEU A 744 26.22 -8.74 18.82
N LYS A 745 26.65 -9.51 19.82
CA LYS A 745 26.69 -10.98 19.74
C LYS A 745 25.29 -11.58 19.64
N SER A 746 24.35 -11.11 20.46
CA SER A 746 22.94 -11.51 20.38
C SER A 746 22.36 -11.20 18.99
N SER A 747 22.52 -9.95 18.55
CA SER A 747 22.08 -9.47 17.24
C SER A 747 22.63 -10.36 16.11
N TYR A 748 23.94 -10.57 16.03
CA TYR A 748 24.54 -11.40 14.99
C TYR A 748 24.05 -12.85 15.03
N THR A 749 23.89 -13.43 16.22
CA THR A 749 23.40 -14.81 16.35
C THR A 749 22.00 -14.96 15.76
N LYS A 750 21.10 -14.03 16.07
CA LYS A 750 19.71 -14.05 15.57
C LYS A 750 19.65 -13.86 14.05
N LEU A 751 20.44 -12.92 13.51
CA LEU A 751 20.55 -12.74 12.06
C LEU A 751 21.11 -14.01 11.38
N PHE A 752 22.12 -14.62 11.99
CA PHE A 752 22.71 -15.86 11.49
C PHE A 752 21.68 -16.99 11.45
N GLU A 753 20.88 -17.17 12.50
CA GLU A 753 19.83 -18.20 12.53
C GLU A 753 18.79 -18.01 11.43
N VAL A 754 18.31 -16.79 11.26
CA VAL A 754 17.35 -16.44 10.19
C VAL A 754 17.87 -16.89 8.83
N VAL A 755 19.13 -16.58 8.52
CA VAL A 755 19.73 -16.93 7.23
C VAL A 755 20.03 -18.43 7.14
N TYR A 756 20.58 -19.03 8.20
CA TYR A 756 20.94 -20.44 8.24
C TYR A 756 19.71 -21.35 8.04
N VAL A 757 18.66 -21.13 8.83
CA VAL A 757 17.43 -21.94 8.76
C VAL A 757 16.75 -21.77 7.40
N SER A 758 16.73 -20.55 6.85
CA SER A 758 16.18 -20.28 5.53
C SER A 758 16.91 -21.07 4.43
N LEU A 759 18.24 -21.12 4.48
CA LEU A 759 19.05 -21.86 3.51
C LEU A 759 18.91 -23.38 3.67
N VAL A 760 19.03 -23.90 4.90
CA VAL A 760 19.00 -25.35 5.14
C VAL A 760 17.62 -25.95 4.85
N SER A 761 16.54 -25.18 5.06
CA SER A 761 15.16 -25.57 4.74
C SER A 761 14.92 -25.74 3.24
N GLN A 762 15.63 -24.97 2.41
CA GLN A 762 15.56 -25.06 0.95
C GLN A 762 16.56 -26.05 0.37
N ALA A 763 17.52 -26.51 1.18
CA ALA A 763 18.56 -27.46 0.80
C ALA A 763 18.31 -28.82 1.45
N GLN A 764 19.01 -29.14 2.55
CA GLN A 764 19.02 -30.50 3.13
C GLN A 764 17.71 -30.91 3.77
N LEU A 765 16.93 -29.96 4.30
CA LEU A 765 15.66 -30.27 4.95
C LEU A 765 14.49 -30.18 3.98
N LYS A 766 14.69 -29.83 2.71
CA LYS A 766 13.61 -29.57 1.74
C LYS A 766 12.53 -30.66 1.76
N ASP A 767 12.94 -31.92 1.64
CA ASP A 767 11.98 -33.03 1.59
C ASP A 767 11.28 -33.26 2.95
N VAL A 768 11.99 -33.09 4.07
CA VAL A 768 11.44 -33.30 5.42
C VAL A 768 10.51 -32.15 5.81
N VAL A 769 10.89 -30.91 5.54
CA VAL A 769 10.06 -29.71 5.74
C VAL A 769 8.82 -29.76 4.87
N ASN A 770 8.94 -30.17 3.60
CA ASN A 770 7.78 -30.36 2.71
C ASN A 770 6.89 -31.54 3.14
N SER A 771 7.37 -32.43 4.01
CA SER A 771 6.60 -33.56 4.54
C SER A 771 5.87 -33.25 5.85
N VAL A 772 5.94 -32.00 6.33
CA VAL A 772 5.23 -31.52 7.54
C VAL A 772 3.76 -31.28 7.21
N THR A 773 3.13 -32.26 6.57
CA THR A 773 1.77 -32.21 6.05
C THR A 773 1.17 -33.63 6.04
N ASP A 774 -0.08 -33.81 6.46
CA ASP A 774 -0.80 -35.08 6.33
C ASP A 774 -1.40 -35.25 4.92
N ASP A 775 -2.28 -36.23 4.69
CA ASP A 775 -2.93 -36.41 3.37
C ASP A 775 -4.05 -35.41 3.09
N ASN A 776 -4.45 -34.61 4.09
CA ASN A 776 -5.31 -33.44 3.99
C ASN A 776 -4.49 -32.13 4.03
N ASP A 777 -3.18 -32.29 3.84
CA ASP A 777 -2.11 -31.33 3.96
C ASP A 777 -1.84 -30.81 5.41
N GLU A 778 -2.54 -31.24 6.50
CA GLU A 778 -2.40 -30.80 7.95
C GLU A 778 -0.97 -30.74 8.48
N VAL A 779 -0.50 -29.69 9.17
CA VAL A 779 0.80 -29.75 9.87
C VAL A 779 0.77 -30.98 10.76
N SER A 780 1.60 -31.91 10.35
CA SER A 780 1.68 -33.24 10.89
C SER A 780 3.09 -33.68 10.67
N PHE A 781 3.70 -34.11 11.76
CA PHE A 781 5.04 -34.64 11.70
C PHE A 781 5.06 -36.14 11.41
N GLU A 782 3.95 -36.77 11.01
CA GLU A 782 3.93 -38.23 10.78
C GLU A 782 4.85 -38.67 9.63
N LYS A 783 4.76 -38.02 8.47
CA LYS A 783 5.65 -38.30 7.33
C LYS A 783 7.08 -37.86 7.63
N ALA A 784 7.26 -36.70 8.26
CA ALA A 784 8.57 -36.22 8.71
C ALA A 784 9.24 -37.22 9.67
N LYS A 785 8.51 -37.75 10.66
CA LYS A 785 8.98 -38.79 11.59
C LYS A 785 9.40 -40.04 10.85
N GLN A 786 8.63 -40.50 9.87
CA GLN A 786 9.00 -41.67 9.07
C GLN A 786 10.33 -41.44 8.32
N ILE A 787 10.48 -40.28 7.67
CA ILE A 787 11.71 -39.94 6.95
C ILE A 787 12.90 -39.87 7.91
N ILE A 788 12.74 -39.24 9.07
CA ILE A 788 13.78 -39.10 10.09
C ILE A 788 14.13 -40.47 10.71
N ASP A 789 13.13 -41.30 11.01
CA ASP A 789 13.34 -42.64 11.57
C ASP A 789 14.06 -43.58 10.60
N ASP A 790 13.69 -43.51 9.32
CA ASP A 790 14.38 -44.24 8.25
C ASP A 790 15.83 -43.76 8.11
N ALA A 791 16.06 -42.45 8.23
CA ALA A 791 17.41 -41.88 8.23
C ALA A 791 18.23 -42.37 9.44
N ILE A 792 17.67 -42.33 10.66
CA ILE A 792 18.30 -42.82 11.89
C ILE A 792 18.62 -44.31 11.79
N SER A 793 17.72 -45.10 11.20
CA SER A 793 17.91 -46.54 11.04
C SER A 793 18.99 -46.89 10.02
N ARG A 794 19.16 -46.07 8.98
CA ARG A 794 20.17 -46.26 7.93
C ARG A 794 21.55 -45.80 8.37
N ASP A 795 21.62 -44.66 9.06
CA ASP A 795 22.83 -44.06 9.61
C ASP A 795 22.44 -43.26 10.85
N SER A 796 22.75 -43.79 12.03
CA SER A 796 22.30 -43.19 13.28
C SER A 796 22.89 -41.80 13.50
N VAL A 797 24.11 -41.53 13.01
CA VAL A 797 24.75 -40.22 13.19
C VAL A 797 24.09 -39.19 12.26
N ALA A 798 23.94 -39.54 10.97
CA ALA A 798 23.33 -38.64 10.01
C ALA A 798 21.84 -38.41 10.28
N GLY A 799 21.10 -39.44 10.67
CA GLY A 799 19.68 -39.33 11.00
C GLY A 799 19.40 -38.52 12.26
N VAL A 800 20.25 -38.62 13.28
CA VAL A 800 20.14 -37.79 14.48
C VAL A 800 20.46 -36.33 14.18
N SER A 801 21.45 -36.08 13.32
CA SER A 801 21.73 -34.73 12.81
C SER A 801 20.54 -34.16 12.03
N LEU A 802 19.87 -34.97 11.20
CA LEU A 802 18.65 -34.58 10.49
C LEU A 802 17.51 -34.21 11.45
N LEU A 803 17.31 -35.00 12.52
CA LEU A 803 16.33 -34.69 13.57
C LEU A 803 16.63 -33.33 14.22
N SER A 804 17.89 -33.09 14.60
CA SER A 804 18.31 -31.84 15.22
C SER A 804 18.04 -30.63 14.32
N GLU A 805 18.44 -30.71 13.06
CA GLU A 805 18.26 -29.61 12.08
C GLU A 805 16.78 -29.39 11.74
N PHE A 806 15.99 -30.45 11.60
CA PHE A 806 14.55 -30.36 11.42
C PHE A 806 13.88 -29.63 12.58
N VAL A 807 14.21 -30.01 13.81
CA VAL A 807 13.65 -29.40 15.02
C VAL A 807 14.05 -27.93 15.14
N ARG A 808 15.31 -27.60 14.86
CA ARG A 808 15.81 -26.21 14.80
C ARG A 808 14.95 -25.38 13.84
N ALA A 809 14.69 -25.88 12.64
CA ALA A 809 13.84 -25.21 11.66
C ALA A 809 12.39 -25.05 12.15
N MET A 810 11.79 -26.08 12.76
CA MET A 810 10.42 -26.00 13.26
C MET A 810 10.26 -25.00 14.41
N LYS A 811 11.24 -24.92 15.32
CA LYS A 811 11.26 -23.91 16.38
C LYS A 811 11.34 -22.50 15.79
N TYR A 812 12.22 -22.29 14.82
CA TYR A 812 12.37 -21.03 14.10
C TYR A 812 11.06 -20.60 13.40
N TYR A 813 10.32 -21.54 12.80
CA TYR A 813 9.00 -21.28 12.23
C TYR A 813 7.88 -21.10 13.28
N GLY A 814 8.23 -20.92 14.56
CA GLY A 814 7.28 -20.63 15.63
C GLY A 814 6.50 -21.84 16.14
N LEU A 815 6.88 -23.07 15.75
CA LEU A 815 6.15 -24.29 16.13
C LEU A 815 6.58 -24.85 17.49
N LYS A 816 7.54 -24.22 18.19
CA LYS A 816 8.06 -24.68 19.49
C LYS A 816 6.96 -24.96 20.52
N SER A 817 5.90 -24.16 20.52
CA SER A 817 4.76 -24.27 21.45
C SER A 817 3.54 -24.98 20.87
N SER A 818 3.64 -25.54 19.66
CA SER A 818 2.53 -26.24 19.00
C SER A 818 2.26 -27.62 19.62
N GLU A 819 1.00 -28.08 19.54
CA GLU A 819 0.62 -29.42 20.00
C GLU A 819 1.39 -30.51 19.23
N GLU A 820 1.58 -30.31 17.93
CA GLU A 820 2.32 -31.23 17.06
C GLU A 820 3.78 -31.37 17.51
N PHE A 821 4.41 -30.27 17.92
CA PHE A 821 5.79 -30.30 18.40
C PHE A 821 5.92 -31.01 19.74
N ILE A 822 4.93 -30.86 20.63
CA ILE A 822 4.83 -31.64 21.88
C ILE A 822 4.70 -33.14 21.57
N VAL A 823 3.88 -33.50 20.58
CA VAL A 823 3.71 -34.89 20.12
C VAL A 823 5.00 -35.44 19.52
N LEU A 824 5.69 -34.69 18.66
CA LEU A 824 7.00 -35.04 18.09
C LEU A 824 8.02 -35.30 19.19
N ARG A 825 8.14 -34.39 20.15
CA ARG A 825 9.06 -34.53 21.28
C ARG A 825 8.74 -35.78 22.09
N SER A 826 7.47 -35.97 22.46
CA SER A 826 7.03 -37.13 23.25
C SER A 826 7.34 -38.45 22.55
N TYR A 827 7.18 -38.50 21.22
CA TYR A 827 7.52 -39.66 20.39
C TYR A 827 9.01 -40.03 20.49
N TYR A 828 9.90 -39.06 20.30
CA TYR A 828 11.35 -39.30 20.31
C TYR A 828 11.91 -39.52 21.72
N VAL A 829 11.38 -38.84 22.74
CA VAL A 829 11.70 -39.11 24.15
C VAL A 829 11.37 -40.56 24.51
N GLY A 830 10.24 -41.08 24.01
CA GLY A 830 9.85 -42.48 24.19
C GLY A 830 10.83 -43.49 23.59
N LYS A 831 11.65 -43.07 22.61
CA LYS A 831 12.71 -43.90 22.01
C LYS A 831 14.04 -43.77 22.75
N SER A 832 14.44 -42.55 23.11
CA SER A 832 15.68 -42.27 23.83
C SER A 832 15.61 -40.91 24.53
N ALA A 833 16.08 -40.87 25.78
CA ALA A 833 16.28 -39.60 26.51
C ALA A 833 17.26 -38.66 25.77
N GLU A 834 18.20 -39.22 25.01
CA GLU A 834 19.13 -38.46 24.20
C GLU A 834 18.43 -37.70 23.07
N TYR A 835 17.44 -38.31 22.40
CA TYR A 835 16.68 -37.62 21.35
C TYR A 835 15.80 -36.50 21.92
N GLY A 836 15.27 -36.69 23.13
CA GLY A 836 14.61 -35.63 23.89
C GLY A 836 15.51 -34.41 24.09
N ARG A 837 16.73 -34.63 24.60
CA ARG A 837 17.73 -33.56 24.76
C ARG A 837 18.08 -32.88 23.45
N ILE A 838 18.26 -33.65 22.37
CA ILE A 838 18.56 -33.10 21.05
C ILE A 838 17.43 -32.18 20.56
N ILE A 839 16.17 -32.60 20.74
CA ILE A 839 15.01 -31.78 20.39
C ILE A 839 14.97 -30.49 21.22
N ASP A 840 15.23 -30.59 22.51
CA ASP A 840 15.21 -29.44 23.41
C ASP A 840 16.32 -28.44 23.09
N PHE A 841 17.50 -28.92 22.68
CA PHE A 841 18.70 -28.10 22.49
C PHE A 841 18.91 -27.62 21.06
N ALA A 842 18.22 -28.23 20.09
CA ALA A 842 18.36 -27.88 18.68
C ALA A 842 18.09 -26.38 18.44
N GLY A 843 19.08 -25.67 17.87
CA GLY A 843 19.02 -24.23 17.57
C GLY A 843 19.18 -23.30 18.77
N GLU A 844 19.40 -23.82 19.97
CA GLU A 844 19.46 -23.00 21.19
C GLU A 844 20.91 -22.74 21.62
N GLN A 845 21.17 -21.58 22.22
CA GLN A 845 22.43 -21.35 22.92
C GLN A 845 22.40 -22.08 24.26
N VAL A 846 23.16 -23.17 24.36
CA VAL A 846 23.24 -24.00 25.57
C VAL A 846 24.52 -23.70 26.34
N LEU A 847 24.38 -23.36 27.63
CA LEU A 847 25.49 -23.34 28.56
C LEU A 847 25.74 -24.77 29.07
N ARG A 848 26.78 -25.43 28.54
CA ARG A 848 27.16 -26.79 28.98
C ARG A 848 28.22 -26.80 30.07
N GLY A 849 27.98 -27.61 31.09
CA GLY A 849 28.94 -28.01 32.10
C GLY A 849 29.96 -29.00 31.56
N THR A 850 30.85 -29.42 32.44
CA THR A 850 31.89 -30.40 32.20
C THR A 850 31.55 -31.71 32.93
N ALA A 851 32.39 -32.73 32.78
CA ALA A 851 32.26 -33.98 33.55
C ALA A 851 32.61 -33.83 35.06
N SER A 852 32.76 -32.59 35.55
CA SER A 852 33.06 -32.24 36.95
C SER A 852 31.87 -31.50 37.54
N GLY A 853 31.70 -31.50 38.87
CA GLY A 853 30.63 -30.72 39.49
C GLY A 853 30.83 -29.21 39.30
N ASP A 854 30.00 -28.60 38.45
CA ASP A 854 30.07 -27.20 38.03
C ASP A 854 28.97 -26.34 38.68
N SER A 855 29.14 -25.02 38.65
CA SER A 855 28.10 -24.05 39.04
C SER A 855 27.80 -23.15 37.86
N LEU A 856 26.64 -23.35 37.24
CA LEU A 856 26.23 -22.74 35.98
C LEU A 856 25.02 -21.83 36.22
N SER A 857 25.10 -20.60 35.73
CA SER A 857 23.99 -19.64 35.77
C SER A 857 23.81 -19.02 34.40
N VAL A 858 22.57 -18.87 33.94
CA VAL A 858 22.25 -18.17 32.69
C VAL A 858 21.62 -16.82 32.97
N GLY A 859 21.92 -15.86 32.09
CA GLY A 859 21.15 -14.62 31.93
C GLY A 859 20.49 -14.62 30.56
N SER A 860 20.04 -13.46 30.06
CA SER A 860 19.29 -13.35 28.79
C SER A 860 19.98 -13.86 27.51
N GLN A 861 21.24 -14.30 27.59
CA GLN A 861 22.02 -14.81 26.46
C GLN A 861 21.84 -16.31 26.20
N TYR A 862 21.49 -17.09 27.22
CA TYR A 862 21.34 -18.54 27.12
C TYR A 862 19.97 -18.91 27.67
N THR A 863 19.18 -19.64 26.89
CA THR A 863 17.84 -20.11 27.26
C THR A 863 17.86 -21.48 27.92
N LEU A 864 19.03 -22.12 27.93
CA LEU A 864 19.18 -23.52 28.33
C LEU A 864 20.52 -23.80 29.01
N ILE A 865 20.48 -24.51 30.14
CA ILE A 865 21.65 -25.06 30.84
C ILE A 865 21.66 -26.58 30.70
N ASP A 866 22.83 -27.16 30.47
CA ASP A 866 23.06 -28.61 30.56
C ASP A 866 24.26 -28.85 31.47
N GLY A 867 24.04 -29.41 32.66
CA GLY A 867 25.13 -29.72 33.60
C GLY A 867 26.10 -30.81 33.12
N ASP A 868 25.76 -31.52 32.04
CA ASP A 868 26.45 -32.73 31.59
C ASP A 868 26.48 -33.82 32.70
N SER A 869 27.66 -34.20 33.19
CA SER A 869 27.83 -35.29 34.14
C SER A 869 28.61 -34.80 35.35
N GLY A 870 28.04 -34.93 36.54
CA GLY A 870 28.67 -34.34 37.72
C GLY A 870 27.66 -34.10 38.83
N ASN A 871 28.11 -33.40 39.87
CA ASN A 871 27.22 -32.86 40.90
C ASN A 871 27.14 -31.36 40.68
N ASP A 872 26.25 -30.95 39.78
CA ASP A 872 26.18 -29.58 39.28
C ASP A 872 25.17 -28.72 40.05
N TRP A 873 25.40 -27.40 40.04
CA TRP A 873 24.52 -26.39 40.58
C TRP A 873 24.05 -25.48 39.44
N LEU A 874 22.81 -25.66 39.00
CA LEU A 874 22.24 -24.95 37.83
C LEU A 874 21.27 -23.84 38.29
N ARG A 875 21.33 -22.66 37.67
CA ARG A 875 20.51 -21.50 38.03
C ARG A 875 20.03 -20.71 36.81
N GLY A 876 18.71 -20.60 36.61
CA GLY A 876 18.09 -19.91 35.46
C GLY A 876 18.05 -18.38 35.55
N ASP A 877 18.16 -17.79 36.74
CA ASP A 877 17.88 -16.37 36.99
C ASP A 877 16.52 -15.89 36.42
N ALA A 878 16.44 -14.88 35.55
CA ALA A 878 15.17 -14.31 35.06
C ALA A 878 14.94 -14.62 33.55
N GLY A 879 13.90 -15.39 33.24
CA GLY A 879 13.59 -15.84 31.88
C GLY A 879 12.69 -17.08 31.86
N ASN A 880 12.45 -17.64 30.68
CA ASN A 880 11.82 -18.96 30.48
C ASN A 880 12.93 -20.03 30.34
N ASP A 881 13.77 -20.17 31.37
CA ASP A 881 14.98 -20.97 31.31
C ASP A 881 14.70 -22.46 31.49
N THR A 882 15.37 -23.30 30.70
CA THR A 882 15.32 -24.77 30.82
C THR A 882 16.63 -25.27 31.45
N LEU A 883 16.54 -26.01 32.56
CA LEU A 883 17.68 -26.51 33.37
C LEU A 883 17.81 -28.03 33.27
#